data_AF-A0A314Z5X5-F1
#
_entry.id   AF-A0A314Z5X5-F1
#
_cell.length_a   1.000
_cell.length_b   1.000
_cell.length_c   1.000
_cell.angle_alpha   90.00
_cell.angle_beta   90.00
_cell.angle_gamma   90.00
#
_symmetry.space_group_name_H-M   'P 1'
#
loop_
_entity.id
_entity.type
_entity.pdbx_description
1 polymer ?
#
loop_
_entity_poly.entity_id
_entity_poly.type
_entity_poly.pdbx_seq_one_letter_code
_entity_poly.pdbx_strand_id
1 'polypeptide(L)'
;MARAVFLVCLLSTVMLVPTSLAQGLGVNWGSMGSHSLPPKNVVQMLKDNGIKKVKLFDAEPDTMEALAGSGIQVMVGIPNEKLEKLADSYKEAQEWVKQNVTKYLHDGGVIIRYVAVGNEPYLTSYNGTYVKTTYPALKNIQKALNEAGSGGKVKATVPFNADVYESSSNKPSDGRFRNDIKNNIVEILRLLNDNKTPFVVNIYPFLSLYQSSDFPEEFAFFEGGSEPVKDNNIEYKNVFDANCDTLISALKKVGFGNLDIIIGEVGWPTDGDKNANGQLAKKFYDGLLKKLATEDGTPLRKKKLEVYLFGLFDENQKSIAPGDFERHWGIFRYDGQPKFPMDLSGKGQGNNMLKGVQGVQYLDQQWCVLKSDVRNLSNTHAEVSYACSMSDCTSLGVGRSCYLDQHGNVSYAFNAFFQNKDQDVRACDFNGMATIVKQNASRGDCLFPTQILNAGVRPELSIFAGLFLILMSFFTLMCLLSNSSPYPSIHRDMFLAWVLFIMLAVSTDLVRGLGVNWGQMSSHPLPPTNVVKMLKVNGIKKVKLFDADPTTMKALAGTGLDVMVGIPNEKLDKLSHDYELAQKWVKENVTEYLHEGGVSISYVAVGNEPFLSSYNGSYVKTLFPSVKNIQRALDEAGVGQKIKCTVPFNADVYESPSNKPSDGRFRKDIMKQMMELLHFLRAKKAPFVVNIYPFLSLYQNSGFPQEFAFFDNGSPIRDKGAEYSNVFDANYDTLLWALKKVGVANLDIVIGEVGWPTDGNGYCNNRLAKKFYDGLLKKLASEEGTPLRKGYYLEVYLFGLFDEDQKSIAPGDFERHWGIFRYDGKPKFPMDLAGQKSGHQMLKGVEGVKYLERQWCVLNSDVRNLSTALVELNYACSMADCTSLGKQRSCDLELHDRISYAFNEYYQNKDQDIRSCNFNGMGTKVTQDPSTGDCIFRVQVALSAGERRHGLSYALSVFAPLFFIMSFFTLL
;
A
#
# COMPACT_ATOMS: atom_id res chain seq x y z
N MET A 1 1.60 -74.17 -20.78
CA MET A 1 2.43 -73.00 -21.12
C MET A 1 2.23 -71.96 -20.02
N ALA A 2 2.97 -72.16 -18.94
CA ALA A 2 3.21 -71.18 -17.89
C ALA A 2 4.56 -70.51 -18.19
N ARG A 3 4.77 -69.29 -17.69
CA ARG A 3 5.97 -68.42 -17.81
C ARG A 3 5.95 -67.44 -18.99
N ALA A 4 5.31 -66.28 -18.79
CA ALA A 4 5.71 -65.01 -19.45
C ALA A 4 5.02 -63.73 -18.89
N VAL A 5 4.47 -63.72 -17.67
CA VAL A 5 3.73 -62.53 -17.15
C VAL A 5 4.31 -61.98 -15.84
N PHE A 6 5.38 -62.57 -15.28
CA PHE A 6 5.90 -62.16 -13.97
C PHE A 6 7.21 -61.36 -13.97
N LEU A 7 7.71 -60.90 -15.14
CA LEU A 7 9.06 -60.28 -15.23
C LEU A 7 9.12 -58.88 -15.86
N VAL A 8 8.00 -58.17 -16.03
CA VAL A 8 8.00 -56.80 -16.60
C VAL A 8 7.51 -55.72 -15.62
N CYS A 9 6.99 -56.09 -14.45
CA CYS A 9 6.61 -55.13 -13.40
C CYS A 9 7.72 -54.84 -12.35
N LEU A 10 8.96 -55.25 -12.59
CA LEU A 10 10.06 -55.15 -11.61
C LEU A 10 11.26 -54.30 -12.06
N LEU A 11 11.13 -53.51 -13.14
CA LEU A 11 12.22 -52.66 -13.65
C LEU A 11 11.84 -51.19 -13.92
N SER A 12 10.70 -50.72 -13.39
CA SER A 12 10.35 -49.29 -13.36
C SER A 12 10.38 -48.71 -11.94
N THR A 13 11.26 -49.23 -11.06
CA THR A 13 11.78 -48.40 -9.97
C THR A 13 12.76 -47.40 -10.58
N VAL A 14 12.23 -46.29 -11.09
CA VAL A 14 13.01 -45.06 -11.21
C VAL A 14 13.55 -44.81 -9.81
N MET A 15 14.85 -45.06 -9.61
CA MET A 15 15.56 -44.51 -8.47
C MET A 15 15.47 -43.00 -8.60
N LEU A 16 14.46 -42.41 -7.97
CA LEU A 16 14.50 -41.03 -7.51
C LEU A 16 15.67 -40.99 -6.53
N VAL A 17 16.87 -40.69 -7.04
CA VAL A 17 18.00 -40.31 -6.19
C VAL A 17 17.51 -39.06 -5.45
N PRO A 18 17.30 -39.11 -4.13
CA PRO A 18 16.94 -37.91 -3.40
C PRO A 18 18.16 -37.00 -3.49
N THR A 19 18.03 -35.87 -4.17
CA THR A 19 18.99 -34.77 -4.04
C THR A 19 18.91 -34.31 -2.59
N SER A 20 19.78 -34.88 -1.76
CA SER A 20 19.86 -34.52 -0.35
C SER A 20 20.45 -33.12 -0.28
N LEU A 21 19.63 -32.11 0.06
CA LEU A 21 20.15 -30.79 0.41
C LEU A 21 21.22 -30.89 1.50
N ALA A 22 22.11 -29.89 1.57
CA ALA A 22 22.93 -29.70 2.76
C ALA A 22 21.99 -29.64 3.97
N GLN A 23 22.10 -30.64 4.86
CA GLN A 23 21.13 -30.84 5.91
C GLN A 23 21.29 -29.72 6.94
N GLY A 24 20.19 -29.01 7.26
CA GLY A 24 20.21 -27.83 8.14
C GLY A 24 20.09 -26.49 7.43
N LEU A 25 19.98 -26.47 6.09
CA LEU A 25 19.79 -25.26 5.29
C LEU A 25 18.34 -24.74 5.33
N GLY A 26 18.18 -23.43 5.50
CA GLY A 26 16.95 -22.68 5.32
C GLY A 26 17.18 -21.39 4.53
N VAL A 27 16.11 -20.63 4.30
CA VAL A 27 16.16 -19.32 3.62
C VAL A 27 15.30 -18.31 4.37
N ASN A 28 15.66 -17.04 4.30
CA ASN A 28 14.81 -15.97 4.80
C ASN A 28 13.86 -15.51 3.70
N TRP A 29 12.56 -15.44 4.00
CA TRP A 29 11.54 -14.96 3.08
C TRP A 29 11.02 -13.60 3.59
N GLY A 30 11.47 -12.54 2.93
CA GLY A 30 11.03 -11.16 3.15
C GLY A 30 9.82 -10.76 2.31
N SER A 31 9.19 -9.65 2.70
CA SER A 31 7.93 -9.13 2.16
C SER A 31 8.04 -7.68 1.67
N MET A 32 9.24 -7.08 1.65
CA MET A 32 9.47 -5.68 1.26
C MET A 32 9.67 -5.51 -0.26
N GLY A 33 8.81 -6.17 -1.06
CA GLY A 33 8.70 -5.95 -2.50
C GLY A 33 7.50 -5.05 -2.80
N SER A 34 7.63 -4.15 -3.78
CA SER A 34 6.50 -3.30 -4.21
C SER A 34 5.36 -4.08 -4.83
N HIS A 35 5.67 -5.27 -5.35
CA HIS A 35 4.70 -6.24 -5.86
C HIS A 35 5.02 -7.60 -5.27
N SER A 36 4.00 -8.28 -4.76
CA SER A 36 4.18 -9.55 -4.05
C SER A 36 3.90 -10.74 -4.97
N LEU A 37 4.80 -11.71 -4.94
CA LEU A 37 4.58 -13.02 -5.54
C LEU A 37 3.48 -13.80 -4.77
N PRO A 38 2.64 -14.61 -5.45
CA PRO A 38 1.64 -15.42 -4.77
C PRO A 38 2.28 -16.39 -3.75
N PRO A 39 1.97 -16.31 -2.45
CA PRO A 39 2.65 -17.11 -1.42
C PRO A 39 2.58 -18.62 -1.66
N LYS A 40 1.47 -19.14 -2.21
CA LYS A 40 1.34 -20.57 -2.56
C LYS A 40 2.32 -21.01 -3.65
N ASN A 41 2.58 -20.14 -4.63
CA ASN A 41 3.54 -20.44 -5.71
C ASN A 41 4.97 -20.38 -5.17
N VAL A 42 5.26 -19.45 -4.24
CA VAL A 42 6.55 -19.41 -3.52
C VAL A 42 6.75 -20.68 -2.71
N VAL A 43 5.75 -21.14 -1.95
CA VAL A 43 5.82 -22.39 -1.19
C VAL A 43 6.03 -23.60 -2.11
N GLN A 44 5.38 -23.63 -3.28
CA GLN A 44 5.63 -24.67 -4.27
C GLN A 44 7.07 -24.63 -4.79
N MET A 45 7.59 -23.44 -5.11
CA MET A 45 8.99 -23.25 -5.51
C MET A 45 9.97 -23.73 -4.43
N LEU A 46 9.70 -23.45 -3.15
CA LEU A 46 10.51 -23.95 -2.03
C LEU A 46 10.54 -25.49 -2.03
N LYS A 47 9.38 -26.14 -2.19
CA LYS A 47 9.28 -27.61 -2.27
C LYS A 47 10.02 -28.17 -3.49
N ASP A 48 9.87 -27.51 -4.64
CA ASP A 48 10.45 -27.96 -5.90
C ASP A 48 11.99 -27.92 -5.91
N ASN A 49 12.57 -27.03 -5.10
CA ASN A 49 14.00 -26.92 -4.81
C ASN A 49 14.41 -27.70 -3.53
N GLY A 50 13.47 -28.40 -2.89
CA GLY A 50 13.71 -29.22 -1.71
C GLY A 50 13.94 -28.45 -0.41
N ILE A 51 13.74 -27.13 -0.37
CA ILE A 51 13.97 -26.28 0.81
C ILE A 51 12.93 -26.60 1.88
N LYS A 52 13.40 -26.92 3.10
CA LYS A 52 12.55 -27.43 4.19
C LYS A 52 12.40 -26.47 5.37
N LYS A 53 13.07 -25.32 5.33
CA LYS A 53 13.08 -24.34 6.43
C LYS A 53 13.00 -22.93 5.87
N VAL A 54 12.16 -22.10 6.48
CA VAL A 54 12.05 -20.69 6.17
C VAL A 54 12.07 -19.85 7.46
N LYS A 55 12.74 -18.72 7.42
CA LYS A 55 12.64 -17.67 8.44
C LYS A 55 11.84 -16.50 7.85
N LEU A 56 10.85 -16.03 8.59
CA LEU A 56 10.03 -14.87 8.25
C LEU A 56 10.43 -13.71 9.17
N PHE A 57 10.31 -12.46 8.67
CA PHE A 57 10.57 -11.26 9.48
C PHE A 57 9.33 -10.78 10.24
N ASP A 58 8.14 -11.24 9.84
CA ASP A 58 6.86 -11.05 10.50
C ASP A 58 6.02 -12.35 10.45
N ALA A 59 4.75 -12.25 10.84
CA ALA A 59 3.78 -13.34 10.84
C ALA A 59 2.61 -13.05 9.88
N GLU A 60 2.90 -12.66 8.64
CA GLU A 60 1.86 -12.28 7.69
C GLU A 60 0.87 -13.45 7.42
N PRO A 61 -0.45 -13.23 7.58
CA PRO A 61 -1.43 -14.32 7.50
C PRO A 61 -1.39 -15.11 6.19
N ASP A 62 -1.31 -14.45 5.04
CA ASP A 62 -1.34 -15.10 3.72
C ASP A 62 -0.13 -16.03 3.52
N THR A 63 1.04 -15.60 4.00
CA THR A 63 2.29 -16.38 4.00
C THR A 63 2.18 -17.58 4.95
N MET A 64 1.67 -17.36 6.16
CA MET A 64 1.46 -18.43 7.14
C MET A 64 0.42 -19.45 6.66
N GLU A 65 -0.65 -19.02 6.03
CA GLU A 65 -1.68 -19.87 5.43
C GLU A 65 -1.14 -20.67 4.24
N ALA A 66 -0.30 -20.07 3.39
CA ALA A 66 0.36 -20.80 2.32
C ALA A 66 1.35 -21.87 2.83
N LEU A 67 1.99 -21.62 3.98
CA LEU A 67 2.91 -22.56 4.62
C LEU A 67 2.19 -23.69 5.36
N ALA A 68 0.89 -23.55 5.68
CA ALA A 68 0.12 -24.59 6.33
C ALA A 68 0.05 -25.86 5.46
N GLY A 69 0.31 -27.02 6.05
CA GLY A 69 0.32 -28.30 5.34
C GLY A 69 1.47 -28.48 4.34
N SER A 70 2.40 -27.53 4.26
CA SER A 70 3.51 -27.59 3.32
C SER A 70 4.62 -28.56 3.74
N GLY A 71 4.73 -28.86 5.04
CA GLY A 71 5.85 -29.59 5.63
C GLY A 71 7.13 -28.76 5.84
N ILE A 72 7.10 -27.46 5.50
CA ILE A 72 8.23 -26.54 5.70
C ILE A 72 8.24 -26.04 7.15
N GLN A 73 9.40 -26.07 7.80
CA GLN A 73 9.59 -25.54 9.14
C GLN A 73 9.74 -24.02 9.11
N VAL A 74 9.12 -23.34 10.08
CA VAL A 74 9.07 -21.89 10.14
C VAL A 74 9.72 -21.36 11.42
N MET A 75 10.64 -20.40 11.25
CA MET A 75 11.00 -19.43 12.28
C MET A 75 10.22 -18.14 11.99
N VAL A 76 9.24 -17.80 12.83
CA VAL A 76 8.36 -16.64 12.59
C VAL A 76 8.88 -15.41 13.33
N GLY A 77 8.93 -14.27 12.65
CA GLY A 77 9.52 -13.03 13.18
C GLY A 77 8.53 -12.16 13.95
N ILE A 78 9.04 -11.45 14.95
CA ILE A 78 8.41 -10.31 15.60
C ILE A 78 9.24 -9.07 15.22
N PRO A 79 8.65 -8.12 14.48
CA PRO A 79 9.32 -6.87 14.15
C PRO A 79 9.72 -6.05 15.38
N ASN A 80 10.79 -5.25 15.27
CA ASN A 80 11.36 -4.49 16.39
C ASN A 80 10.37 -3.48 17.01
N GLU A 81 9.49 -2.88 16.21
CA GLU A 81 8.48 -1.92 16.67
C GLU A 81 7.41 -2.53 17.59
N LYS A 82 7.32 -3.87 17.66
CA LYS A 82 6.42 -4.56 18.59
C LYS A 82 7.06 -4.85 19.95
N LEU A 83 8.39 -4.69 20.09
CA LEU A 83 9.11 -5.13 21.29
C LEU A 83 8.66 -4.39 22.56
N GLU A 84 8.46 -3.08 22.49
CA GLU A 84 8.00 -2.28 23.64
C GLU A 84 6.63 -2.74 24.14
N LYS A 85 5.64 -2.85 23.24
CA LYS A 85 4.29 -3.29 23.58
C LYS A 85 4.28 -4.70 24.20
N LEU A 86 5.10 -5.61 23.66
CA LEU A 86 5.21 -6.98 24.15
C LEU A 86 6.00 -7.09 25.46
N ALA A 87 6.94 -6.16 25.70
CA ALA A 87 7.67 -6.04 26.95
C ALA A 87 6.75 -5.57 28.08
N ASP A 88 5.96 -4.52 27.82
CA ASP A 88 5.14 -3.85 28.82
C ASP A 88 3.85 -4.60 29.16
N SER A 89 3.28 -5.31 28.19
CA SER A 89 2.00 -6.00 28.35
C SER A 89 2.11 -7.49 28.06
N TYR A 90 2.05 -8.28 29.13
CA TYR A 90 1.98 -9.74 29.01
C TYR A 90 0.74 -10.20 28.22
N LYS A 91 -0.39 -9.48 28.35
CA LYS A 91 -1.62 -9.78 27.58
C LYS A 91 -1.40 -9.62 26.07
N GLU A 92 -0.60 -8.65 25.65
CA GLU A 92 -0.27 -8.45 24.24
C GLU A 92 0.61 -9.58 23.71
N ALA A 93 1.54 -10.09 24.53
CA ALA A 93 2.30 -11.30 24.19
C ALA A 93 1.42 -12.55 24.07
N GLN A 94 0.44 -12.72 24.97
CA GLN A 94 -0.54 -13.82 24.89
C GLN A 94 -1.36 -13.73 23.60
N GLU A 95 -1.88 -12.55 23.27
CA GLU A 95 -2.68 -12.35 22.06
C GLU A 95 -1.85 -12.54 20.79
N TRP A 96 -0.60 -12.04 20.77
CA TRP A 96 0.31 -12.26 19.65
C TRP A 96 0.58 -13.75 19.43
N VAL A 97 0.91 -14.50 20.50
CA VAL A 97 1.11 -15.96 20.43
C VAL A 97 -0.16 -16.67 19.96
N LYS A 98 -1.32 -16.24 20.45
CA LYS A 98 -2.60 -16.81 20.04
C LYS A 98 -2.80 -16.69 18.54
N GLN A 99 -2.70 -15.46 18.03
CA GLN A 99 -2.99 -15.11 16.64
C GLN A 99 -1.97 -15.66 15.65
N ASN A 100 -0.68 -15.62 15.99
CA ASN A 100 0.40 -15.85 15.04
C ASN A 100 1.10 -17.20 15.20
N VAL A 101 0.90 -17.87 16.34
CA VAL A 101 1.48 -19.19 16.59
C VAL A 101 0.37 -20.21 16.73
N THR A 102 -0.44 -20.16 17.80
CA THR A 102 -1.35 -21.25 18.13
C THR A 102 -2.46 -21.45 17.10
N LYS A 103 -2.93 -20.37 16.45
CA LYS A 103 -3.88 -20.42 15.32
C LYS A 103 -3.43 -21.41 14.23
N TYR A 104 -2.12 -21.53 14.01
CA TYR A 104 -1.53 -22.35 12.97
C TYR A 104 -1.02 -23.71 13.46
N LEU A 105 -1.10 -24.00 14.76
CA LEU A 105 -0.64 -25.26 15.37
C LEU A 105 -1.77 -26.30 15.46
N HIS A 106 -2.32 -26.69 14.31
CA HIS A 106 -3.28 -27.79 14.19
C HIS A 106 -2.75 -28.87 13.22
N ASP A 107 -3.46 -29.99 13.11
CA ASP A 107 -3.13 -31.00 12.09
C ASP A 107 -3.31 -30.41 10.68
N GLY A 108 -2.32 -30.63 9.81
CA GLY A 108 -2.22 -29.91 8.53
C GLY A 108 -1.89 -28.41 8.64
N GLY A 109 -1.52 -27.90 9.82
CA GLY A 109 -1.11 -26.52 10.06
C GLY A 109 0.34 -26.21 9.70
N VAL A 110 0.89 -25.11 10.24
CA VAL A 110 2.27 -24.67 10.01
C VAL A 110 3.22 -25.34 11.02
N ILE A 111 4.39 -25.80 10.56
CA ILE A 111 5.42 -26.36 11.44
C ILE A 111 6.29 -25.24 12.00
N ILE A 112 5.79 -24.52 13.01
CA ILE A 112 6.55 -23.45 13.67
C ILE A 112 7.54 -24.10 14.65
N ARG A 113 8.82 -23.71 14.58
CA ARG A 113 9.88 -24.18 15.49
C ARG A 113 10.37 -23.08 16.42
N TYR A 114 10.46 -21.87 15.89
CA TYR A 114 11.01 -20.73 16.61
C TYR A 114 10.17 -19.48 16.41
N VAL A 115 10.11 -18.64 17.43
CA VAL A 115 9.69 -17.24 17.35
C VAL A 115 10.95 -16.38 17.48
N ALA A 116 11.29 -15.63 16.44
CA ALA A 116 12.38 -14.67 16.42
C ALA A 116 11.89 -13.32 16.98
N VAL A 117 12.23 -13.02 18.23
CA VAL A 117 11.79 -11.82 18.95
C VAL A 117 12.70 -10.65 18.61
N GLY A 118 12.26 -9.80 17.69
CA GLY A 118 13.06 -8.73 17.10
C GLY A 118 13.87 -9.19 15.89
N ASN A 119 14.43 -8.22 15.18
CA ASN A 119 15.42 -8.41 14.13
C ASN A 119 16.66 -7.58 14.46
N GLU A 120 17.70 -8.24 14.97
CA GLU A 120 18.97 -7.61 15.39
C GLU A 120 18.82 -6.43 16.38
N PRO A 121 18.00 -6.53 17.45
CA PRO A 121 17.63 -5.38 18.27
C PRO A 121 18.80 -4.71 19.04
N TYR A 122 19.96 -5.36 19.09
CA TYR A 122 21.18 -4.86 19.77
C TYR A 122 22.21 -4.21 18.82
N LEU A 123 21.86 -4.04 17.54
CA LEU A 123 22.68 -3.30 16.59
C LEU A 123 23.09 -1.94 17.16
N THR A 124 24.37 -1.61 17.01
CA THR A 124 24.95 -0.32 17.43
C THR A 124 24.22 0.85 16.77
N SER A 125 23.79 0.67 15.52
CA SER A 125 23.02 1.67 14.76
C SER A 125 21.63 1.98 15.34
N TYR A 126 21.10 1.12 16.21
CA TYR A 126 19.88 1.42 16.97
C TYR A 126 20.14 2.23 18.24
N ASN A 127 21.40 2.55 18.57
CA ASN A 127 21.80 3.38 19.71
C ASN A 127 21.08 2.98 21.03
N GLY A 128 20.97 1.69 21.28
CA GLY A 128 20.36 1.15 22.50
C GLY A 128 18.82 1.15 22.55
N THR A 129 18.11 1.58 21.49
CA THR A 129 16.64 1.73 21.46
C THR A 129 15.89 0.50 21.99
N TYR A 130 16.27 -0.70 21.57
CA TYR A 130 15.57 -1.94 21.92
C TYR A 130 16.21 -2.72 23.07
N VAL A 131 17.32 -2.22 23.65
CA VAL A 131 18.10 -2.95 24.67
C VAL A 131 17.26 -3.24 25.92
N LYS A 132 16.40 -2.30 26.31
CA LYS A 132 15.55 -2.41 27.52
C LYS A 132 14.28 -3.26 27.29
N THR A 133 13.79 -3.32 26.05
CA THR A 133 12.51 -3.96 25.72
C THR A 133 12.68 -5.40 25.24
N THR A 134 13.82 -5.75 24.64
CA THR A 134 14.01 -7.08 24.03
C THR A 134 13.93 -8.23 25.04
N TYR A 135 14.64 -8.15 26.17
CA TYR A 135 14.61 -9.24 27.17
C TYR A 135 13.22 -9.44 27.79
N PRO A 136 12.51 -8.39 28.26
CA PRO A 136 11.13 -8.55 28.75
C PRO A 136 10.17 -9.10 27.68
N ALA A 137 10.26 -8.63 26.43
CA ALA A 137 9.43 -9.16 25.33
C ALA A 137 9.70 -10.65 25.08
N LEU A 138 10.98 -11.05 25.01
CA LEU A 138 11.39 -12.45 24.86
C LEU A 138 10.84 -13.32 25.99
N LYS A 139 10.97 -12.85 27.24
CA LYS A 139 10.45 -13.52 28.43
C LYS A 139 8.93 -13.68 28.36
N ASN A 140 8.20 -12.63 27.99
CA ASN A 140 6.75 -12.64 27.87
C ASN A 140 6.28 -13.59 26.76
N ILE A 141 6.92 -13.57 25.59
CA ILE A 141 6.60 -14.50 24.50
C ILE A 141 6.87 -15.95 24.90
N GLN A 142 8.03 -16.26 25.48
CA GLN A 142 8.32 -17.63 25.94
C GLN A 142 7.33 -18.09 27.01
N LYS A 143 6.94 -17.20 27.94
CA LYS A 143 5.91 -17.50 28.95
C LYS A 143 4.55 -17.76 28.30
N ALA A 144 4.12 -16.93 27.35
CA ALA A 144 2.87 -17.11 26.61
C ALA A 144 2.85 -18.42 25.80
N LEU A 145 3.96 -18.80 25.17
CA LEU A 145 4.10 -20.11 24.50
C LEU A 145 3.93 -21.27 25.49
N ASN A 146 4.54 -21.18 26.67
CA ASN A 146 4.43 -22.21 27.71
C ASN A 146 2.97 -22.33 28.21
N GLU A 147 2.31 -21.21 28.52
CA GLU A 147 0.91 -21.20 28.99
C GLU A 147 -0.08 -21.68 27.93
N ALA A 148 0.21 -21.43 26.65
CA ALA A 148 -0.59 -21.95 25.54
C ALA A 148 -0.36 -23.45 25.24
N GLY A 149 0.52 -24.13 25.99
CA GLY A 149 0.87 -25.53 25.77
C GLY A 149 1.76 -25.79 24.54
N SER A 150 2.23 -24.75 23.86
CA SER A 150 3.08 -24.86 22.66
C SER A 150 4.58 -24.80 22.99
N GLY A 151 4.96 -24.39 24.19
CA GLY A 151 6.35 -24.19 24.62
C GLY A 151 7.26 -25.42 24.57
N GLY A 152 6.71 -26.63 24.48
CA GLY A 152 7.47 -27.85 24.22
C GLY A 152 7.85 -28.05 22.75
N LYS A 153 7.14 -27.39 21.82
CA LYS A 153 7.30 -27.51 20.36
C LYS A 153 7.89 -26.25 19.72
N VAL A 154 7.54 -25.08 20.26
CA VAL A 154 7.93 -23.75 19.76
C VAL A 154 8.73 -23.02 20.83
N LYS A 155 9.88 -22.46 20.45
CA LYS A 155 10.78 -21.73 21.36
C LYS A 155 10.99 -20.30 20.90
N ALA A 156 11.10 -19.36 21.83
CA ALA A 156 11.40 -17.97 21.53
C ALA A 156 12.90 -17.70 21.61
N THR A 157 13.46 -17.04 20.61
CA THR A 157 14.88 -16.64 20.52
C THR A 157 15.00 -15.21 20.01
N VAL A 158 16.22 -14.66 19.96
CA VAL A 158 16.52 -13.34 19.42
C VAL A 158 17.58 -13.51 18.34
N PRO A 159 17.32 -13.09 17.09
CA PRO A 159 18.35 -12.96 16.07
C PRO A 159 19.25 -11.76 16.39
N PHE A 160 20.54 -12.01 16.60
CA PHE A 160 21.55 -10.97 16.85
C PHE A 160 22.43 -10.74 15.64
N ASN A 161 22.80 -9.50 15.35
CA ASN A 161 23.89 -9.21 14.43
C ASN A 161 25.23 -9.68 15.05
N ALA A 162 26.22 -10.05 14.24
CA ALA A 162 27.58 -10.29 14.70
C ALA A 162 28.23 -9.09 15.42
N ASP A 163 27.67 -7.88 15.28
CA ASP A 163 28.11 -6.67 15.98
C ASP A 163 28.03 -6.75 17.51
N VAL A 164 27.30 -7.72 18.07
CA VAL A 164 27.11 -7.84 19.52
C VAL A 164 28.33 -8.41 20.26
N TYR A 165 29.32 -8.90 19.51
CA TYR A 165 30.61 -9.35 20.04
C TYR A 165 31.77 -8.75 19.26
N GLU A 166 32.91 -8.65 19.93
CA GLU A 166 34.12 -8.02 19.45
C GLU A 166 35.35 -8.88 19.75
N SER A 167 36.42 -8.62 19.01
CA SER A 167 37.74 -9.20 19.18
C SER A 167 38.77 -8.06 19.26
N SER A 168 39.55 -8.00 20.33
CA SER A 168 40.53 -6.92 20.52
C SER A 168 41.80 -7.07 19.69
N SER A 169 42.09 -8.30 19.25
CA SER A 169 43.29 -8.65 18.49
C SER A 169 42.97 -9.20 17.10
N ASN A 170 41.71 -9.12 16.66
CA ASN A 170 41.18 -9.75 15.45
C ASN A 170 41.39 -11.29 15.41
N LYS A 171 41.47 -11.91 16.59
CA LYS A 171 41.64 -13.35 16.78
C LYS A 171 40.41 -13.96 17.46
N PRO A 172 39.80 -15.01 16.92
CA PRO A 172 38.57 -15.60 17.49
C PRO A 172 38.60 -15.94 18.99
N SER A 173 39.74 -16.37 19.53
CA SER A 173 39.90 -16.80 20.93
C SER A 173 39.71 -15.66 21.94
N ASP A 174 39.96 -14.41 21.55
CA ASP A 174 39.76 -13.26 22.41
C ASP A 174 38.33 -12.67 22.34
N GLY A 175 37.46 -13.29 21.52
CA GLY A 175 36.05 -12.91 21.35
C GLY A 175 35.29 -12.71 22.66
N ARG A 176 34.56 -11.61 22.78
CA ARG A 176 33.75 -11.23 23.94
C ARG A 176 32.51 -10.45 23.51
N PHE A 177 31.41 -10.55 24.25
CA PHE A 177 30.27 -9.64 24.04
C PHE A 177 30.67 -8.19 24.35
N ARG A 178 30.14 -7.24 23.59
CA ARG A 178 30.43 -5.82 23.82
C ARG A 178 30.05 -5.41 25.25
N ASN A 179 30.87 -4.56 25.85
CA ASN A 179 30.74 -4.21 27.27
C ASN A 179 29.43 -3.47 27.59
N ASP A 180 28.91 -2.66 26.67
CA ASP A 180 27.69 -1.86 26.80
C ASP A 180 26.41 -2.71 26.95
N ILE A 181 26.40 -3.92 26.37
CA ILE A 181 25.22 -4.80 26.33
C ILE A 181 25.44 -6.18 26.96
N LYS A 182 26.66 -6.47 27.42
CA LYS A 182 27.07 -7.77 27.97
C LYS A 182 26.09 -8.32 29.00
N ASN A 183 25.67 -7.48 29.97
CA ASN A 183 24.79 -7.92 31.04
C ASN A 183 23.39 -8.31 30.51
N ASN A 184 22.84 -7.53 29.57
CA ASN A 184 21.56 -7.82 28.93
C ASN A 184 21.62 -9.11 28.11
N ILE A 185 22.68 -9.31 27.33
CA ILE A 185 22.87 -10.57 26.58
C ILE A 185 22.97 -11.76 27.53
N VAL A 186 23.69 -11.64 28.64
CA VAL A 186 23.80 -12.73 29.62
C VAL A 186 22.43 -13.12 30.20
N GLU A 187 21.52 -12.16 30.41
CA GLU A 187 20.14 -12.46 30.83
C GLU A 187 19.34 -13.21 29.74
N ILE A 188 19.49 -12.81 28.48
CA ILE A 188 18.91 -13.53 27.35
C ILE A 188 19.49 -14.95 27.27
N LEU A 189 20.82 -15.11 27.37
CA LEU A 189 21.49 -16.41 27.33
C LEU A 189 21.02 -17.37 28.43
N ARG A 190 20.79 -16.87 29.65
CA ARG A 190 20.17 -17.67 30.72
C ARG A 190 18.80 -18.19 30.30
N LEU A 191 17.93 -17.31 29.80
CA LEU A 191 16.58 -17.70 29.36
C LEU A 191 16.62 -18.71 28.20
N LEU A 192 17.51 -18.51 27.22
CA LEU A 192 17.69 -19.45 26.10
C LEU A 192 18.18 -20.81 26.60
N ASN A 193 19.18 -20.83 27.47
CA ASN A 193 19.72 -22.06 28.04
C ASN A 193 18.68 -22.82 28.88
N ASP A 194 17.93 -22.13 29.73
CA ASP A 194 16.88 -22.71 30.57
C ASP A 194 15.76 -23.35 29.73
N ASN A 195 15.49 -22.79 28.54
CA ASN A 195 14.48 -23.30 27.62
C ASN A 195 15.03 -24.24 26.54
N LYS A 196 16.35 -24.52 26.54
CA LYS A 196 17.07 -25.29 25.51
C LYS A 196 16.87 -24.72 24.10
N THR A 197 16.88 -23.40 23.99
CA THR A 197 16.72 -22.66 22.74
C THR A 197 18.09 -22.27 22.18
N PRO A 198 18.34 -22.42 20.87
CA PRO A 198 19.59 -21.96 20.27
C PRO A 198 19.71 -20.43 20.27
N PHE A 199 20.96 -19.96 20.32
CA PHE A 199 21.34 -18.59 20.01
C PHE A 199 21.31 -18.38 18.50
N VAL A 200 20.58 -17.37 18.02
CA VAL A 200 20.53 -17.04 16.59
C VAL A 200 21.45 -15.86 16.32
N VAL A 201 22.38 -16.02 15.38
CA VAL A 201 23.31 -14.96 14.97
C VAL A 201 23.26 -14.75 13.46
N ASN A 202 23.36 -13.52 13.01
CA ASN A 202 23.45 -13.12 11.63
C ASN A 202 24.89 -12.72 11.31
N ILE A 203 25.49 -13.34 10.30
CA ILE A 203 26.91 -13.17 9.94
C ILE A 203 27.00 -12.73 8.47
N TYR A 204 27.65 -11.60 8.23
CA TYR A 204 27.73 -10.98 6.89
C TYR A 204 29.19 -10.79 6.42
N PRO A 205 29.84 -11.83 5.88
CA PRO A 205 31.21 -11.74 5.35
C PRO A 205 31.42 -10.63 4.32
N PHE A 206 30.39 -10.35 3.51
CA PHE A 206 30.39 -9.24 2.55
C PHE A 206 30.75 -7.88 3.21
N LEU A 207 30.28 -7.63 4.43
CA LEU A 207 30.51 -6.36 5.10
C LEU A 207 32.00 -6.11 5.37
N SER A 208 32.83 -7.14 5.48
CA SER A 208 34.27 -6.97 5.66
C SER A 208 34.94 -6.29 4.46
N LEU A 209 34.53 -6.63 3.23
CA LEU A 209 35.02 -5.98 2.00
C LEU A 209 34.35 -4.63 1.74
N TYR A 210 33.10 -4.47 2.17
CA TYR A 210 32.39 -3.20 2.04
C TYR A 210 32.97 -2.14 3.00
N GLN A 211 33.30 -2.52 4.23
CA GLN A 211 33.76 -1.61 5.28
C GLN A 211 35.27 -1.35 5.25
N SER A 212 36.07 -2.23 4.64
CA SER A 212 37.53 -2.11 4.58
C SER A 212 38.08 -2.52 3.21
N SER A 213 38.70 -1.56 2.51
CA SER A 213 39.36 -1.81 1.22
C SER A 213 40.61 -2.69 1.34
N ASP A 214 41.20 -2.77 2.53
CA ASP A 214 42.43 -3.51 2.79
C ASP A 214 42.15 -4.93 3.31
N PHE A 215 40.87 -5.28 3.48
CA PHE A 215 40.49 -6.63 3.90
C PHE A 215 40.86 -7.66 2.81
N PRO A 216 41.52 -8.77 3.16
CA PRO A 216 41.92 -9.76 2.15
C PRO A 216 40.71 -10.40 1.46
N GLU A 217 40.51 -10.10 0.18
CA GLU A 217 39.36 -10.57 -0.60
C GLU A 217 39.15 -12.08 -0.50
N GLU A 218 40.21 -12.87 -0.67
CA GLU A 218 40.12 -14.33 -0.60
C GLU A 218 39.74 -14.85 0.79
N PHE A 219 39.97 -14.08 1.86
CA PHE A 219 39.55 -14.46 3.21
C PHE A 219 38.04 -14.30 3.43
N ALA A 220 37.34 -13.56 2.56
CA ALA A 220 35.88 -13.45 2.58
C ALA A 220 35.18 -14.72 2.05
N PHE A 221 35.92 -15.59 1.34
CA PHE A 221 35.41 -16.80 0.67
C PHE A 221 36.00 -18.09 1.25
N PHE A 222 35.54 -19.26 0.78
CA PHE A 222 35.86 -20.57 1.36
C PHE A 222 36.95 -21.35 0.61
N GLU A 223 37.40 -20.88 -0.56
CA GLU A 223 38.28 -21.63 -1.47
C GLU A 223 39.77 -21.60 -1.03
N GLY A 224 40.10 -20.76 -0.04
CA GLY A 224 41.49 -20.50 0.38
C GLY A 224 42.21 -19.55 -0.59
N GLY A 225 43.43 -19.12 -0.24
CA GLY A 225 44.23 -18.20 -1.05
C GLY A 225 44.71 -16.96 -0.29
N SER A 226 44.08 -16.63 0.83
CA SER A 226 44.63 -15.69 1.82
C SER A 226 45.53 -16.40 2.81
N GLU A 227 46.47 -15.67 3.40
CA GLU A 227 47.20 -16.12 4.60
C GLU A 227 46.18 -16.41 5.72
N PRO A 228 46.15 -17.64 6.29
CA PRO A 228 45.21 -17.98 7.35
C PRO A 228 45.42 -17.13 8.59
N VAL A 229 44.33 -16.73 9.25
CA VAL A 229 44.43 -16.17 10.60
C VAL A 229 44.80 -17.30 11.56
N LYS A 230 45.99 -17.21 12.13
CA LYS A 230 46.50 -18.17 13.13
C LYS A 230 46.18 -17.67 14.53
N ASP A 231 45.42 -18.48 15.26
CA ASP A 231 45.01 -18.16 16.61
C ASP A 231 45.15 -19.40 17.50
N ASN A 232 46.16 -19.35 18.36
CA ASN A 232 46.70 -20.51 19.06
C ASN A 232 47.11 -21.61 18.05
N ASN A 233 46.53 -22.81 18.16
CA ASN A 233 46.78 -23.95 17.27
C ASN A 233 45.64 -24.16 16.25
N ILE A 234 44.80 -23.15 16.04
CA ILE A 234 43.70 -23.19 15.07
C ILE A 234 44.01 -22.23 13.93
N GLU A 235 43.87 -22.71 12.70
CA GLU A 235 43.99 -21.91 11.50
C GLU A 235 42.60 -21.64 10.91
N TYR A 236 42.29 -20.36 10.72
CA TYR A 236 41.08 -19.92 10.06
C TYR A 236 41.39 -19.52 8.63
N LYS A 237 40.72 -20.15 7.67
CA LYS A 237 40.92 -19.91 6.23
C LYS A 237 39.89 -18.98 5.62
N ASN A 238 38.83 -18.66 6.36
CA ASN A 238 37.77 -17.75 5.94
C ASN A 238 37.19 -17.00 7.15
N VAL A 239 36.62 -15.83 6.89
CA VAL A 239 36.04 -14.95 7.91
C VAL A 239 34.76 -15.50 8.51
N PHE A 240 33.99 -16.32 7.79
CA PHE A 240 32.76 -16.93 8.32
C PHE A 240 33.07 -17.85 9.51
N ASP A 241 34.03 -18.76 9.36
CA ASP A 241 34.49 -19.65 10.42
C ASP A 241 35.11 -18.86 11.57
N ALA A 242 35.94 -17.85 11.28
CA ALA A 242 36.56 -16.99 12.30
C ALA A 242 35.53 -16.19 13.11
N ASN A 243 34.53 -15.62 12.44
CA ASN A 243 33.48 -14.84 13.07
C ASN A 243 32.59 -15.73 13.95
N CYS A 244 32.20 -16.90 13.44
CA CYS A 244 31.45 -17.88 14.22
C CYS A 244 32.24 -18.28 15.48
N ASP A 245 33.53 -18.62 15.36
CA ASP A 245 34.40 -19.00 16.49
C ASP A 245 34.68 -17.87 17.48
N THR A 246 34.60 -16.61 17.02
CA THR A 246 34.60 -15.43 17.91
C THR A 246 33.38 -15.44 18.85
N LEU A 247 32.19 -15.73 18.33
CA LEU A 247 30.98 -15.88 19.13
C LEU A 247 31.08 -17.04 20.12
N ILE A 248 31.65 -18.17 19.72
CA ILE A 248 31.82 -19.35 20.60
C ILE A 248 32.71 -19.00 21.79
N SER A 249 33.81 -18.29 21.53
CA SER A 249 34.71 -17.80 22.56
C SER A 249 34.01 -16.79 23.48
N ALA A 250 33.18 -15.89 22.92
CA ALA A 250 32.37 -14.97 23.70
C ALA A 250 31.39 -15.70 24.63
N LEU A 251 30.63 -16.67 24.10
CA LEU A 251 29.72 -17.52 24.87
C LEU A 251 30.44 -18.30 25.97
N LYS A 252 31.60 -18.88 25.67
CA LYS A 252 32.42 -19.63 26.64
C LYS A 252 32.84 -18.76 27.82
N LYS A 253 33.24 -17.51 27.58
CA LYS A 253 33.67 -16.56 28.63
C LYS A 253 32.55 -16.15 29.57
N VAL A 254 31.29 -16.24 29.14
CA VAL A 254 30.12 -15.96 29.99
C VAL A 254 29.40 -17.23 30.46
N GLY A 255 30.00 -18.41 30.25
CA GLY A 255 29.49 -19.69 30.79
C GLY A 255 28.50 -20.45 29.90
N PHE A 256 28.27 -20.00 28.66
CA PHE A 256 27.28 -20.57 27.74
C PHE A 256 27.91 -21.23 26.49
N GLY A 257 29.16 -21.68 26.58
CA GLY A 257 29.91 -22.23 25.44
C GLY A 257 29.29 -23.46 24.77
N ASN A 258 28.39 -24.18 25.46
CA ASN A 258 27.67 -25.34 24.94
C ASN A 258 26.32 -25.00 24.30
N LEU A 259 25.91 -23.72 24.31
CA LEU A 259 24.63 -23.30 23.72
C LEU A 259 24.66 -23.51 22.20
N ASP A 260 23.58 -24.11 21.68
CA ASP A 260 23.44 -24.34 20.24
C ASP A 260 23.33 -23.03 19.49
N ILE A 261 23.88 -23.00 18.26
CA ILE A 261 23.88 -21.81 17.42
C ILE A 261 23.16 -22.10 16.11
N ILE A 262 22.31 -21.17 15.70
CA ILE A 262 21.75 -21.08 14.36
C ILE A 262 22.33 -19.81 13.71
N ILE A 263 22.81 -19.93 12.47
CA ILE A 263 23.09 -18.76 11.65
C ILE A 263 21.77 -18.32 11.01
N GLY A 264 21.19 -17.23 11.52
CA GLY A 264 19.87 -16.73 11.14
C GLY A 264 19.84 -16.02 9.79
N GLU A 265 20.95 -15.40 9.40
CA GLU A 265 21.14 -14.75 8.11
C GLU A 265 22.62 -14.83 7.73
N VAL A 266 22.89 -15.28 6.50
CA VAL A 266 24.21 -15.23 5.85
C VAL A 266 24.02 -15.20 4.35
N GLY A 267 24.80 -14.40 3.65
CA GLY A 267 24.67 -14.30 2.20
C GLY A 267 25.68 -13.35 1.60
N TRP A 268 25.46 -13.05 0.33
CA TRP A 268 26.22 -12.09 -0.44
C TRP A 268 25.28 -11.36 -1.40
N PRO A 269 25.25 -10.01 -1.41
CA PRO A 269 24.36 -9.26 -2.29
C PRO A 269 24.84 -9.33 -3.74
N THR A 270 23.92 -9.25 -4.69
CA THR A 270 24.21 -9.47 -6.11
C THR A 270 24.33 -8.18 -6.92
N ASP A 271 24.09 -7.03 -6.32
CA ASP A 271 24.16 -5.71 -6.95
C ASP A 271 24.23 -4.60 -5.88
N GLY A 272 24.36 -3.33 -6.29
CA GLY A 272 24.33 -2.15 -5.43
C GLY A 272 25.69 -1.69 -4.88
N ASP A 273 26.74 -2.49 -5.06
CA ASP A 273 28.13 -2.18 -4.71
C ASP A 273 29.13 -2.90 -5.63
N LYS A 274 30.35 -2.38 -5.79
CA LYS A 274 31.41 -3.03 -6.60
C LYS A 274 31.74 -4.46 -6.19
N ASN A 275 31.62 -4.76 -4.89
CA ASN A 275 31.85 -6.08 -4.32
C ASN A 275 30.56 -6.92 -4.25
N ALA A 276 29.41 -6.35 -4.66
CA ALA A 276 28.10 -7.00 -4.70
C ALA A 276 27.74 -7.32 -6.16
N ASN A 277 28.05 -8.53 -6.61
CA ASN A 277 27.73 -8.96 -7.97
C ASN A 277 27.41 -10.46 -8.02
N GLY A 278 26.71 -10.89 -9.06
CA GLY A 278 26.30 -12.29 -9.22
C GLY A 278 27.45 -13.30 -9.22
N GLN A 279 28.66 -12.91 -9.67
CA GLN A 279 29.83 -13.80 -9.69
C GLN A 279 30.37 -14.05 -8.28
N LEU A 280 30.59 -12.99 -7.50
CA LEU A 280 31.04 -13.09 -6.12
C LEU A 280 29.97 -13.73 -5.23
N ALA A 281 28.70 -13.43 -5.46
CA ALA A 281 27.62 -14.11 -4.75
C ALA A 281 27.61 -15.61 -5.01
N LYS A 282 27.76 -16.02 -6.27
CA LYS A 282 27.90 -17.44 -6.63
C LYS A 282 29.13 -18.08 -5.99
N LYS A 283 30.31 -17.42 -6.03
CA LYS A 283 31.54 -17.89 -5.36
C LYS A 283 31.31 -18.12 -3.87
N PHE A 284 30.64 -17.17 -3.21
CA PHE A 284 30.30 -17.26 -1.79
C PHE A 284 29.39 -18.45 -1.49
N TYR A 285 28.26 -18.57 -2.19
CA TYR A 285 27.29 -19.65 -1.96
C TYR A 285 27.85 -21.03 -2.32
N ASP A 286 28.63 -21.17 -3.41
CA ASP A 286 29.29 -22.43 -3.75
C ASP A 286 30.24 -22.88 -2.62
N GLY A 287 30.99 -21.96 -2.03
CA GLY A 287 31.86 -22.22 -0.90
C GLY A 287 31.10 -22.58 0.39
N LEU A 288 30.07 -21.81 0.74
CA LEU A 288 29.25 -22.03 1.92
C LEU A 288 28.53 -23.37 1.85
N LEU A 289 27.92 -23.72 0.72
CA LEU A 289 27.17 -24.97 0.58
C LEU A 289 28.08 -26.20 0.65
N LYS A 290 29.28 -26.15 0.02
CA LYS A 290 30.31 -27.18 0.19
C LYS A 290 30.71 -27.34 1.66
N LYS A 291 30.92 -26.24 2.37
CA LYS A 291 31.23 -26.23 3.80
C LYS A 291 30.14 -26.88 4.65
N LEU A 292 28.87 -26.61 4.33
CA LEU A 292 27.73 -27.21 5.03
C LEU A 292 27.58 -28.70 4.74
N ALA A 293 27.90 -29.13 3.51
CA ALA A 293 27.85 -30.53 3.10
C ALA A 293 28.87 -31.42 3.82
N THR A 294 29.98 -30.88 4.34
CA THR A 294 30.95 -31.66 5.13
C THR A 294 30.46 -31.97 6.54
N GLU A 295 29.51 -31.19 7.05
CA GLU A 295 28.98 -31.29 8.42
C GLU A 295 30.00 -31.11 9.56
N ASP A 296 31.24 -30.70 9.25
CA ASP A 296 32.36 -30.59 10.20
C ASP A 296 32.22 -29.44 11.20
N GLY A 297 31.22 -28.56 11.06
CA GLY A 297 31.13 -27.35 11.86
C GLY A 297 32.29 -26.39 11.60
N THR A 298 32.65 -25.58 12.59
CA THR A 298 33.77 -24.63 12.50
C THR A 298 35.10 -25.28 12.93
N PRO A 299 36.26 -24.60 12.77
CA PRO A 299 37.52 -25.07 13.32
C PRO A 299 37.48 -25.38 14.83
N LEU A 300 36.88 -24.52 15.65
CA LEU A 300 36.78 -24.67 17.11
C LEU A 300 35.64 -25.61 17.55
N ARG A 301 34.50 -25.62 16.85
CA ARG A 301 33.35 -26.47 17.21
C ARG A 301 32.98 -27.41 16.08
N LYS A 302 33.37 -28.68 16.24
CA LYS A 302 33.04 -29.80 15.33
C LYS A 302 31.60 -30.28 15.46
N LYS A 303 30.65 -29.36 15.26
CA LYS A 303 29.21 -29.62 15.27
C LYS A 303 28.58 -29.00 14.03
N LYS A 304 27.71 -29.78 13.39
CA LYS A 304 26.90 -29.36 12.25
C LYS A 304 26.20 -28.02 12.47
N LEU A 305 26.23 -27.18 11.45
CA LEU A 305 25.62 -25.86 11.44
C LEU A 305 24.20 -25.92 10.88
N GLU A 306 23.30 -25.16 11.51
CA GLU A 306 22.01 -24.79 10.92
C GLU A 306 22.10 -23.35 10.43
N VAL A 307 21.76 -23.12 9.16
CA VAL A 307 22.04 -21.87 8.45
C VAL A 307 20.84 -21.45 7.61
N TYR A 308 20.49 -20.17 7.68
CA TYR A 308 19.48 -19.54 6.84
C TYR A 308 20.14 -18.53 5.91
N LEU A 309 19.93 -18.68 4.60
CA LEU A 309 20.44 -17.74 3.61
C LEU A 309 19.72 -16.39 3.72
N PHE A 310 20.43 -15.29 3.52
CA PHE A 310 19.97 -13.92 3.83
C PHE A 310 18.61 -13.56 3.25
N GLY A 311 18.38 -13.83 1.96
CA GLY A 311 17.18 -13.40 1.27
C GLY A 311 16.79 -14.35 0.16
N LEU A 312 15.51 -14.71 0.11
CA LEU A 312 14.96 -15.49 -0.98
C LEU A 312 14.83 -14.62 -2.25
N PHE A 313 14.28 -13.41 -2.12
CA PHE A 313 14.04 -12.48 -3.23
C PHE A 313 14.76 -11.15 -2.98
N ASP A 314 14.96 -10.38 -4.06
CA ASP A 314 15.26 -8.96 -3.95
C ASP A 314 14.04 -8.18 -3.47
N GLU A 315 14.28 -7.18 -2.64
CA GLU A 315 13.26 -6.44 -1.92
C GLU A 315 13.44 -4.94 -2.17
N ASN A 316 12.83 -4.47 -3.26
CA ASN A 316 13.01 -3.11 -3.78
C ASN A 316 12.45 -1.98 -2.89
N GLN A 317 11.67 -2.31 -1.85
CA GLN A 317 11.21 -1.36 -0.84
C GLN A 317 12.07 -1.34 0.43
N LYS A 318 13.08 -2.22 0.53
CA LYS A 318 13.97 -2.22 1.67
C LYS A 318 14.74 -0.89 1.76
N SER A 319 14.99 -0.45 3.00
CA SER A 319 15.76 0.76 3.25
C SER A 319 17.20 0.59 2.76
N ILE A 320 17.70 1.59 2.03
CA ILE A 320 19.08 1.66 1.53
C ILE A 320 20.02 2.38 2.49
N ALA A 321 19.56 2.73 3.71
CA ALA A 321 20.38 3.47 4.67
C ALA A 321 21.70 2.77 5.03
N PRO A 322 21.78 1.42 5.13
CA PRO A 322 23.05 0.71 5.27
C PRO A 322 23.92 0.69 3.99
N GLY A 323 23.30 0.91 2.83
CA GLY A 323 23.92 0.90 1.50
C GLY A 323 22.96 0.40 0.42
N ASP A 324 23.24 0.76 -0.83
CA ASP A 324 22.40 0.41 -1.99
C ASP A 324 22.31 -1.11 -2.23
N PHE A 325 23.28 -1.89 -1.74
CA PHE A 325 23.28 -3.36 -1.81
C PHE A 325 22.13 -4.01 -1.01
N GLU A 326 21.51 -3.29 -0.07
CA GLU A 326 20.48 -3.84 0.83
C GLU A 326 19.26 -4.42 0.10
N ARG A 327 18.97 -3.95 -1.11
CA ARG A 327 17.83 -4.45 -1.90
C ARG A 327 18.14 -5.73 -2.67
N HIS A 328 19.41 -6.17 -2.69
CA HIS A 328 19.95 -7.16 -3.63
C HIS A 328 20.44 -8.46 -3.00
N TRP A 329 19.97 -8.79 -1.81
CA TRP A 329 20.40 -10.01 -1.10
C TRP A 329 19.74 -11.30 -1.61
N GLY A 330 18.73 -11.19 -2.48
CA GLY A 330 17.96 -12.32 -2.99
C GLY A 330 18.81 -13.28 -3.82
N ILE A 331 18.67 -14.59 -3.59
CA ILE A 331 19.16 -15.62 -4.53
C ILE A 331 18.24 -15.73 -5.79
N PHE A 332 17.00 -15.25 -5.67
CA PHE A 332 16.08 -14.98 -6.77
C PHE A 332 15.88 -13.46 -6.92
N ARG A 333 15.51 -13.01 -8.12
CA ARG A 333 15.05 -11.63 -8.36
C ARG A 333 13.67 -11.40 -7.74
N TYR A 334 13.19 -10.15 -7.78
CA TYR A 334 11.84 -9.77 -7.33
C TYR A 334 10.70 -10.58 -7.98
N ASP A 335 10.90 -11.07 -9.22
CA ASP A 335 9.94 -11.87 -9.98
C ASP A 335 10.07 -13.39 -9.71
N GLY A 336 10.90 -13.77 -8.74
CA GLY A 336 11.10 -15.16 -8.35
C GLY A 336 11.89 -15.99 -9.35
N GLN A 337 12.57 -15.36 -10.31
CA GLN A 337 13.49 -16.05 -11.21
C GLN A 337 14.90 -16.15 -10.62
N PRO A 338 15.58 -17.30 -10.78
CA PRO A 338 16.92 -17.54 -10.25
C PRO A 338 17.95 -16.61 -10.91
N LYS A 339 18.92 -16.12 -10.12
CA LYS A 339 19.98 -15.22 -10.63
C LYS A 339 21.22 -15.92 -11.15
N PHE A 340 21.57 -17.05 -10.56
CA PHE A 340 22.77 -17.82 -10.91
C PHE A 340 22.58 -19.31 -10.57
N PRO A 341 23.38 -20.21 -11.16
CA PRO A 341 23.33 -21.63 -10.83
C PRO A 341 23.82 -21.90 -9.41
N MET A 342 23.19 -22.85 -8.71
CA MET A 342 23.48 -23.14 -7.31
C MET A 342 23.19 -24.60 -6.97
N ASP A 343 24.16 -25.29 -6.37
CA ASP A 343 24.00 -26.66 -5.85
C ASP A 343 23.67 -26.65 -4.36
N LEU A 344 22.38 -26.63 -4.01
CA LEU A 344 21.91 -26.64 -2.62
C LEU A 344 22.32 -27.90 -1.83
N SER A 345 22.80 -28.96 -2.50
CA SER A 345 23.36 -30.14 -1.81
C SER A 345 24.78 -29.90 -1.29
N GLY A 346 25.53 -28.99 -1.93
CA GLY A 346 26.96 -28.77 -1.68
C GLY A 346 27.87 -29.94 -2.05
N LYS A 347 27.35 -30.98 -2.73
CA LYS A 347 28.08 -32.22 -3.05
C LYS A 347 28.73 -32.21 -4.44
N GLY A 348 28.65 -31.10 -5.17
CA GLY A 348 29.21 -30.97 -6.52
C GLY A 348 28.37 -31.69 -7.58
N GLN A 349 27.07 -31.89 -7.31
CA GLN A 349 26.15 -32.59 -8.21
C GLN A 349 25.51 -31.62 -9.23
N GLY A 350 26.36 -30.98 -10.04
CA GLY A 350 25.93 -30.13 -11.17
C GLY A 350 25.43 -28.74 -10.77
N ASN A 351 25.98 -27.70 -11.41
CA ASN A 351 25.66 -26.30 -11.14
C ASN A 351 24.52 -25.83 -12.06
N ASN A 352 23.27 -26.18 -11.71
CA ASN A 352 22.07 -25.83 -12.47
C ASN A 352 21.34 -24.63 -11.85
N MET A 353 20.53 -23.94 -12.65
CA MET A 353 19.62 -22.92 -12.15
C MET A 353 18.58 -23.54 -11.22
N LEU A 354 18.30 -22.88 -10.09
CA LEU A 354 17.18 -23.25 -9.22
C LEU A 354 15.86 -23.09 -9.97
N LYS A 355 14.82 -23.83 -9.56
CA LYS A 355 13.49 -23.66 -10.14
C LYS A 355 12.91 -22.35 -9.63
N GLY A 356 12.57 -21.44 -10.54
CA GLY A 356 11.90 -20.18 -10.21
C GLY A 356 10.41 -20.36 -9.93
N VAL A 357 9.79 -19.30 -9.42
CA VAL A 357 8.33 -19.26 -9.21
C VAL A 357 7.61 -19.45 -10.54
N GLN A 358 6.66 -20.38 -10.57
CA GLN A 358 5.85 -20.66 -11.76
C GLN A 358 4.58 -19.80 -11.77
N GLY A 359 4.07 -19.52 -12.97
CA GLY A 359 2.84 -18.74 -13.15
C GLY A 359 2.96 -17.26 -12.76
N VAL A 360 4.16 -16.71 -12.77
CA VAL A 360 4.40 -15.28 -12.56
C VAL A 360 3.81 -14.51 -13.74
N GLN A 361 2.88 -13.61 -13.44
CA GLN A 361 2.29 -12.73 -14.43
C GLN A 361 3.03 -11.40 -14.41
N TYR A 362 3.52 -10.98 -15.57
CA TYR A 362 4.18 -9.69 -15.74
C TYR A 362 3.17 -8.64 -16.21
N LEU A 363 3.43 -7.37 -15.89
CA LEU A 363 2.86 -6.25 -16.61
C LEU A 363 3.27 -6.31 -18.09
N ASP A 364 2.62 -5.48 -18.91
CA ASP A 364 2.88 -5.44 -20.34
C ASP A 364 4.36 -5.19 -20.64
N GLN A 365 4.87 -5.82 -21.70
CA GLN A 365 6.26 -5.65 -22.15
C GLN A 365 6.44 -4.26 -22.78
N GLN A 366 6.57 -3.25 -21.93
CA GLN A 366 6.80 -1.86 -22.28
C GLN A 366 7.63 -1.15 -21.23
N TRP A 367 8.41 -0.17 -21.67
CA TRP A 367 9.39 0.52 -20.84
C TRP A 367 9.25 2.03 -21.01
N CYS A 368 9.42 2.77 -19.93
CA CYS A 368 9.52 4.21 -19.97
C CYS A 368 10.98 4.62 -20.16
N VAL A 369 11.30 5.29 -21.27
CA VAL A 369 12.67 5.71 -21.58
C VAL A 369 12.72 7.20 -21.88
N LEU A 370 13.89 7.79 -21.71
CA LEU A 370 14.12 9.17 -22.13
C LEU A 370 13.97 9.27 -23.66
N LYS A 371 13.28 10.30 -24.15
CA LYS A 371 13.14 10.51 -25.59
C LYS A 371 14.50 10.86 -26.22
N SER A 372 14.76 10.29 -27.40
CA SER A 372 16.02 10.46 -28.13
C SER A 372 16.30 11.89 -28.62
N ASP A 373 15.28 12.75 -28.67
CA ASP A 373 15.38 14.16 -29.07
C ASP A 373 15.73 15.10 -27.90
N VAL A 374 15.72 14.62 -26.66
CA VAL A 374 16.18 15.38 -25.48
C VAL A 374 17.72 15.48 -25.52
N ARG A 375 18.22 16.61 -26.00
CA ARG A 375 19.68 16.88 -26.11
C ARG A 375 20.29 17.44 -24.84
N ASN A 376 19.53 18.22 -24.06
CA ASN A 376 20.03 18.83 -22.85
C ASN A 376 19.61 18.02 -21.62
N LEU A 377 20.56 17.27 -21.06
CA LEU A 377 20.36 16.42 -19.89
C LEU A 377 20.56 17.16 -18.55
N SER A 378 20.88 18.47 -18.55
CA SER A 378 21.03 19.23 -17.30
C SER A 378 19.74 19.29 -16.49
N ASN A 379 18.59 19.20 -17.16
CA ASN A 379 17.27 19.35 -16.54
C ASN A 379 16.69 18.01 -16.06
N THR A 380 17.36 16.87 -16.32
CA THR A 380 16.85 15.54 -15.92
C THR A 380 17.21 15.17 -14.49
N HIS A 381 18.11 15.91 -13.82
CA HIS A 381 18.56 15.56 -12.47
C HIS A 381 17.42 15.53 -11.45
N ALA A 382 16.52 16.51 -11.49
CA ALA A 382 15.36 16.57 -10.59
C ALA A 382 14.41 15.39 -10.84
N GLU A 383 14.13 15.09 -12.10
CA GLU A 383 13.25 13.99 -12.50
C GLU A 383 13.83 12.61 -12.15
N VAL A 384 15.14 12.42 -12.34
CA VAL A 384 15.83 11.19 -11.92
C VAL A 384 15.79 11.06 -10.41
N SER A 385 16.07 12.13 -9.68
CA SER A 385 16.02 12.12 -8.21
C SER A 385 14.62 11.77 -7.70
N TYR A 386 13.58 12.34 -8.32
CA TYR A 386 12.18 12.04 -8.01
C TYR A 386 11.81 10.59 -8.36
N ALA A 387 12.19 10.12 -9.55
CA ALA A 387 11.94 8.75 -9.98
C ALA A 387 12.59 7.75 -9.02
N CYS A 388 13.85 7.99 -8.63
CA CYS A 388 14.62 7.12 -7.76
C CYS A 388 14.25 7.24 -6.28
N SER A 389 13.67 8.34 -5.82
CA SER A 389 13.12 8.41 -4.45
C SER A 389 11.86 7.56 -4.31
N MET A 390 11.12 7.39 -5.41
CA MET A 390 9.85 6.67 -5.46
C MET A 390 9.95 5.28 -6.11
N SER A 391 11.15 4.79 -6.39
CA SER A 391 11.39 3.48 -7.00
C SER A 391 12.79 2.95 -6.68
N ASP A 392 13.21 1.86 -7.32
CA ASP A 392 14.51 1.27 -7.08
C ASP A 392 15.51 1.53 -8.21
N CYS A 393 16.40 2.48 -7.95
CA CYS A 393 17.51 2.83 -8.82
C CYS A 393 18.87 2.33 -8.31
N THR A 394 18.90 1.47 -7.28
CA THR A 394 20.15 1.08 -6.60
C THR A 394 21.11 0.28 -7.49
N SER A 395 20.64 -0.25 -8.62
CA SER A 395 21.48 -0.86 -9.66
C SER A 395 22.29 0.14 -10.49
N LEU A 396 21.97 1.45 -10.43
CA LEU A 396 22.68 2.48 -11.19
C LEU A 396 24.01 2.86 -10.55
N GLY A 397 25.08 2.91 -11.33
CA GLY A 397 26.36 3.49 -10.92
C GLY A 397 27.59 2.65 -11.29
N VAL A 398 28.78 3.20 -11.03
CA VAL A 398 30.05 2.51 -11.28
C VAL A 398 30.18 1.31 -10.36
N GLY A 399 30.53 0.15 -10.92
CA GLY A 399 30.66 -1.10 -10.17
C GLY A 399 29.34 -1.84 -9.89
N ARG A 400 28.23 -1.39 -10.47
CA ARG A 400 26.90 -2.01 -10.32
C ARG A 400 26.45 -2.63 -11.65
N SER A 401 25.34 -3.37 -11.63
CA SER A 401 24.82 -4.04 -12.84
C SER A 401 24.46 -3.06 -13.96
N CYS A 402 24.05 -1.83 -13.60
CA CYS A 402 23.70 -0.78 -14.55
C CYS A 402 24.70 0.38 -14.52
N TYR A 403 25.87 0.14 -15.12
CA TYR A 403 26.80 1.21 -15.49
C TYR A 403 26.49 1.71 -16.91
N LEU A 404 25.59 2.67 -17.01
CA LEU A 404 25.11 3.22 -18.29
C LEU A 404 25.64 4.63 -18.53
N ASP A 405 25.54 5.08 -19.79
CA ASP A 405 25.67 6.50 -20.13
C ASP A 405 24.55 7.34 -19.49
N GLN A 406 24.67 8.67 -19.52
CA GLN A 406 23.70 9.56 -18.88
C GLN A 406 22.27 9.34 -19.40
N HIS A 407 22.11 9.06 -20.69
CA HIS A 407 20.79 8.79 -21.29
C HIS A 407 20.20 7.47 -20.76
N GLY A 408 21.01 6.43 -20.64
CA GLY A 408 20.64 5.14 -20.08
C GLY A 408 20.28 5.25 -18.60
N ASN A 409 21.06 6.00 -17.80
CA ASN A 409 20.79 6.22 -16.38
C ASN A 409 19.42 6.90 -16.18
N VAL A 410 19.12 7.95 -16.97
CA VAL A 410 17.81 8.62 -16.91
C VAL A 410 16.69 7.67 -17.32
N SER A 411 16.90 6.92 -18.40
CA SER A 411 15.90 5.95 -18.89
C SER A 411 15.63 4.84 -17.87
N TYR A 412 16.66 4.36 -17.17
CA TYR A 412 16.52 3.34 -16.13
C TYR A 412 15.69 3.87 -14.97
N ALA A 413 16.00 5.07 -14.47
CA ALA A 413 15.25 5.71 -13.39
C ALA A 413 13.78 5.90 -13.78
N PHE A 414 13.52 6.41 -14.98
CA PHE A 414 12.16 6.59 -15.51
C PHE A 414 11.43 5.26 -15.61
N ASN A 415 12.08 4.21 -16.11
CA ASN A 415 11.49 2.88 -16.16
C ASN A 415 11.23 2.33 -14.75
N ALA A 416 12.18 2.42 -13.83
CA ALA A 416 12.01 1.92 -12.47
C ALA A 416 10.78 2.56 -11.81
N PHE A 417 10.60 3.88 -11.96
CA PHE A 417 9.41 4.58 -11.49
C PHE A 417 8.15 4.14 -12.21
N PHE A 418 8.15 4.13 -13.54
CA PHE A 418 7.01 3.72 -14.36
C PHE A 418 6.53 2.30 -14.02
N GLN A 419 7.45 1.35 -13.85
CA GLN A 419 7.15 -0.03 -13.46
C GLN A 419 6.66 -0.12 -12.02
N ASN A 420 7.20 0.70 -11.12
CA ASN A 420 6.73 0.79 -9.74
C ASN A 420 5.35 1.48 -9.61
N LYS A 421 4.90 2.17 -10.67
CA LYS A 421 3.59 2.82 -10.78
C LYS A 421 2.65 2.05 -11.72
N ASP A 422 2.79 0.72 -11.78
CA ASP A 422 1.92 -0.17 -12.57
C ASP A 422 1.80 0.21 -14.04
N GLN A 423 2.85 0.82 -14.59
CA GLN A 423 2.87 1.33 -15.97
C GLN A 423 1.80 2.40 -16.27
N ASP A 424 1.38 3.19 -15.26
CA ASP A 424 0.55 4.37 -15.48
C ASP A 424 1.21 5.29 -16.52
N VAL A 425 0.48 5.61 -17.58
CA VAL A 425 1.00 6.44 -18.67
C VAL A 425 1.45 7.83 -18.20
N ARG A 426 0.83 8.37 -17.14
CA ARG A 426 1.22 9.64 -16.50
C ARG A 426 2.54 9.52 -15.73
N ALA A 427 2.89 8.31 -15.28
CA ALA A 427 4.17 8.03 -14.67
C ALA A 427 5.32 7.96 -15.70
N CYS A 428 5.00 8.04 -17.00
CA CYS A 428 5.97 8.16 -18.09
C CYS A 428 5.83 9.48 -18.87
N ASP A 429 5.71 10.59 -18.16
CA ASP A 429 5.74 11.93 -18.77
C ASP A 429 7.06 12.66 -18.48
N PHE A 430 7.41 12.82 -17.19
CA PHE A 430 8.60 13.52 -16.72
C PHE A 430 8.80 14.88 -17.42
N ASN A 431 7.77 15.74 -17.36
CA ASN A 431 7.73 17.02 -18.04
C ASN A 431 7.88 16.90 -19.57
N GLY A 432 7.21 15.89 -20.13
CA GLY A 432 7.27 15.53 -21.55
C GLY A 432 8.62 14.99 -22.03
N MET A 433 9.59 14.72 -21.16
CA MET A 433 10.91 14.20 -21.55
C MET A 433 10.92 12.69 -21.80
N ALA A 434 9.94 11.95 -21.31
CA ALA A 434 9.90 10.50 -21.41
C ALA A 434 8.90 9.99 -22.46
N THR A 435 9.11 8.76 -22.93
CA THR A 435 8.19 8.07 -23.83
C THR A 435 8.15 6.58 -23.51
N ILE A 436 7.00 5.96 -23.73
CA ILE A 436 6.83 4.52 -23.60
C ILE A 436 7.29 3.84 -24.90
N VAL A 437 8.10 2.80 -24.79
CA VAL A 437 8.56 1.97 -25.90
C VAL A 437 8.20 0.51 -25.66
N LYS A 438 7.95 -0.25 -26.74
CA LYS A 438 7.74 -1.71 -26.69
C LYS A 438 9.02 -2.53 -26.89
N GLN A 439 10.12 -1.87 -27.25
CA GLN A 439 11.42 -2.51 -27.40
C GLN A 439 12.08 -2.63 -26.02
N ASN A 440 12.57 -3.81 -25.67
CA ASN A 440 13.27 -4.04 -24.42
C ASN A 440 14.47 -3.09 -24.31
N ALA A 441 14.48 -2.27 -23.25
CA ALA A 441 15.50 -1.26 -23.00
C ALA A 441 16.74 -1.78 -22.26
N SER A 442 16.73 -3.05 -21.83
CA SER A 442 17.85 -3.71 -21.14
C SER A 442 19.12 -3.75 -22.00
N ARG A 443 20.29 -3.64 -21.37
CA ARG A 443 21.59 -3.63 -22.06
C ARG A 443 22.59 -4.53 -21.31
N GLY A 444 23.02 -5.62 -21.95
CA GLY A 444 23.93 -6.58 -21.31
C GLY A 444 23.32 -7.12 -20.01
N ASP A 445 24.08 -7.03 -18.92
CA ASP A 445 23.63 -7.44 -17.58
C ASP A 445 22.74 -6.40 -16.88
N CYS A 446 22.62 -5.18 -17.43
CA CYS A 446 21.70 -4.17 -16.92
C CYS A 446 20.28 -4.46 -17.40
N LEU A 447 19.49 -5.07 -16.53
CA LEU A 447 18.09 -5.39 -16.79
C LEU A 447 17.20 -4.20 -16.48
N PHE A 448 16.44 -3.75 -17.46
CA PHE A 448 15.31 -2.85 -17.25
C PHE A 448 14.09 -3.70 -16.88
N PRO A 449 13.73 -3.78 -15.58
CA PRO A 449 12.70 -4.71 -15.14
C PRO A 449 11.34 -4.37 -15.77
N THR A 450 10.53 -5.40 -15.98
CA THR A 450 9.09 -5.29 -16.22
C THR A 450 8.39 -5.84 -15.00
N GLN A 451 7.63 -5.02 -14.28
CA GLN A 451 7.09 -5.41 -12.98
C GLN A 451 6.08 -6.57 -13.08
N ILE A 452 5.89 -7.32 -12.00
CA ILE A 452 4.89 -8.40 -11.90
C ILE A 452 3.52 -7.86 -11.46
N LEU A 453 2.44 -8.56 -11.78
CA LEU A 453 1.12 -8.29 -11.21
C LEU A 453 1.10 -8.67 -9.72
N ASN A 454 0.51 -7.80 -8.90
CA ASN A 454 0.42 -8.02 -7.46
C ASN A 454 -0.59 -9.13 -7.12
N ALA A 455 -0.22 -10.07 -6.24
CA ALA A 455 -1.03 -11.26 -5.93
C ALA A 455 -2.21 -11.03 -4.97
N GLY A 456 -2.59 -9.77 -4.69
CA GLY A 456 -3.64 -9.44 -3.73
C GLY A 456 -5.04 -9.77 -4.24
N VAL A 457 -5.73 -10.66 -3.52
CA VAL A 457 -7.18 -10.99 -3.52
C VAL A 457 -7.52 -12.40 -4.06
N ARG A 458 -7.76 -13.33 -3.13
CA ARG A 458 -8.69 -14.46 -3.32
C ARG A 458 -9.72 -14.49 -2.17
N PRO A 459 -11.00 -14.81 -2.46
CA PRO A 459 -12.04 -14.96 -1.44
C PRO A 459 -11.98 -16.34 -0.79
N GLU A 460 -12.03 -16.40 0.54
CA GLU A 460 -12.29 -17.65 1.27
C GLU A 460 -13.79 -17.85 1.52
N LEU A 461 -14.25 -19.06 1.18
CA LEU A 461 -15.57 -19.63 1.47
C LEU A 461 -15.47 -20.44 2.77
N SER A 462 -16.54 -20.51 3.59
CA SER A 462 -16.83 -21.42 4.75
C SER A 462 -17.11 -20.66 6.06
N ILE A 463 -18.11 -20.87 6.92
CA ILE A 463 -19.22 -21.82 7.14
C ILE A 463 -20.23 -21.06 8.02
N PHE A 464 -21.53 -21.04 7.69
CA PHE A 464 -22.58 -20.69 8.68
C PHE A 464 -23.84 -21.52 8.45
N ALA A 465 -23.87 -22.72 9.05
CA ALA A 465 -25.09 -23.53 9.18
C ALA A 465 -25.61 -23.65 10.63
N GLY A 466 -25.00 -22.95 11.60
CA GLY A 466 -25.36 -23.07 13.02
C GLY A 466 -26.33 -22.02 13.56
N LEU A 467 -26.38 -20.83 12.96
CA LEU A 467 -27.11 -19.67 13.51
C LEU A 467 -28.57 -19.57 13.05
N PHE A 468 -28.96 -20.31 12.00
CA PHE A 468 -30.31 -20.27 11.45
C PHE A 468 -31.35 -21.00 12.32
N LEU A 469 -30.92 -22.00 13.12
CA LEU A 469 -31.83 -22.81 13.95
C LEU A 469 -32.14 -22.19 15.31
N ILE A 470 -31.32 -21.27 15.80
CA ILE A 470 -31.51 -20.61 17.10
C ILE A 470 -32.46 -19.39 16.96
N LEU A 471 -32.51 -18.78 15.78
CA LEU A 471 -33.40 -17.64 15.51
C LEU A 471 -34.86 -18.05 15.25
N MET A 472 -35.10 -19.25 14.71
CA MET A 472 -36.45 -19.77 14.49
C MET A 472 -37.18 -20.20 15.78
N SER A 473 -36.44 -20.62 16.82
CA SER A 473 -37.03 -20.98 18.12
C SER A 473 -37.40 -19.76 18.97
N PHE A 474 -36.73 -18.62 18.75
CA PHE A 474 -37.05 -17.36 19.43
C PHE A 474 -38.30 -16.67 18.84
N PHE A 475 -38.50 -16.80 17.52
CA PHE A 475 -39.62 -16.17 16.82
C PHE A 475 -40.97 -16.85 17.12
N THR A 476 -40.97 -18.17 17.30
CA THR A 476 -42.17 -18.94 17.66
C THR A 476 -42.65 -18.68 19.10
N LEU A 477 -41.74 -18.32 20.01
CA LEU A 477 -42.08 -17.98 21.40
C LEU A 477 -42.71 -16.58 21.53
N MET A 478 -42.29 -15.60 20.72
CA MET A 478 -42.89 -14.26 20.72
C MET A 478 -44.30 -14.22 20.11
N CYS A 479 -44.58 -15.05 19.10
CA CYS A 479 -45.92 -15.14 18.50
C CYS A 479 -46.96 -15.77 19.43
N LEU A 480 -46.55 -16.56 20.43
CA LEU A 480 -47.47 -17.17 21.41
C LEU A 480 -47.84 -16.21 22.55
N LEU A 481 -47.00 -15.22 22.85
CA LEU A 481 -47.21 -14.27 23.95
C LEU A 481 -48.09 -13.06 23.55
N SER A 482 -48.25 -12.78 22.27
CA SER A 482 -49.09 -11.67 21.78
C SER A 482 -50.60 -11.97 21.77
N ASN A 483 -51.02 -13.22 22.00
CA ASN A 483 -52.42 -13.66 21.93
C ASN A 483 -53.19 -13.61 23.26
N SER A 484 -52.68 -12.95 24.31
CA SER A 484 -53.26 -13.05 25.67
C SER A 484 -53.62 -11.72 26.37
N SER A 485 -53.76 -10.59 25.67
CA SER A 485 -54.16 -9.31 26.30
C SER A 485 -55.51 -8.75 25.81
N PRO A 486 -56.40 -8.23 26.69
CA PRO A 486 -57.81 -8.01 26.34
C PRO A 486 -58.18 -6.62 25.78
N TYR A 487 -57.25 -5.70 25.48
CA TYR A 487 -57.62 -4.33 25.06
C TYR A 487 -56.78 -3.77 23.90
N PRO A 488 -57.19 -3.96 22.61
CA PRO A 488 -56.38 -3.58 21.44
C PRO A 488 -56.57 -2.15 20.92
N SER A 489 -57.61 -1.40 21.32
CA SER A 489 -57.97 -0.14 20.65
C SER A 489 -57.31 1.11 21.23
N ILE A 490 -57.04 1.15 22.54
CA ILE A 490 -56.59 2.39 23.22
C ILE A 490 -55.07 2.63 23.08
N HIS A 491 -54.27 1.58 22.86
CA HIS A 491 -52.81 1.71 22.64
C HIS A 491 -52.43 2.12 21.21
N ARG A 492 -53.29 1.82 20.22
CA ARG A 492 -53.01 2.12 18.81
C ARG A 492 -53.10 3.62 18.53
N ASP A 493 -54.07 4.30 19.13
CA ASP A 493 -54.31 5.72 18.88
C ASP A 493 -53.34 6.62 19.65
N MET A 494 -52.89 6.20 20.84
CA MET A 494 -51.79 6.86 21.57
C MET A 494 -50.43 6.67 20.89
N PHE A 495 -50.16 5.50 20.31
CA PHE A 495 -48.92 5.24 19.57
C PHE A 495 -48.88 6.03 18.24
N LEU A 496 -50.00 6.13 17.53
CA LEU A 496 -50.12 6.94 16.31
C LEU A 496 -49.95 8.44 16.58
N ALA A 497 -50.51 8.95 17.68
CA ALA A 497 -50.34 10.35 18.08
C ALA A 497 -48.89 10.65 18.51
N TRP A 498 -48.21 9.70 19.17
CA TRP A 498 -46.82 9.82 19.58
C TRP A 498 -45.85 9.72 18.37
N VAL A 499 -46.15 8.86 17.39
CA VAL A 499 -45.42 8.77 16.11
C VAL A 499 -45.62 10.02 15.26
N LEU A 500 -46.83 10.60 15.20
CA LEU A 500 -47.06 11.87 14.51
C LEU A 500 -46.33 13.04 15.19
N PHE A 501 -46.27 13.07 16.52
CA PHE A 501 -45.57 14.11 17.26
C PHE A 501 -44.04 14.03 17.12
N ILE A 502 -43.48 12.81 17.01
CA ILE A 502 -42.05 12.60 16.69
C ILE A 502 -41.75 12.92 15.20
N MET A 503 -42.69 12.65 14.29
CA MET A 503 -42.56 13.03 12.87
C MET A 503 -42.63 14.56 12.64
N LEU A 504 -43.31 15.30 13.52
CA LEU A 504 -43.38 16.77 13.49
C LEU A 504 -42.26 17.47 14.27
N ALA A 505 -41.48 16.73 15.05
CA ALA A 505 -40.40 17.27 15.88
C ALA A 505 -39.11 16.46 15.73
N VAL A 506 -38.57 16.36 14.51
CA VAL A 506 -37.15 16.48 14.11
C VAL A 506 -37.14 16.27 12.59
N SER A 507 -37.31 17.35 11.82
CA SER A 507 -36.92 17.40 10.41
C SER A 507 -36.05 18.64 10.21
N THR A 508 -34.76 18.50 10.50
CA THR A 508 -33.76 19.31 9.78
C THR A 508 -33.68 18.70 8.39
N ASP A 509 -34.58 19.09 7.50
CA ASP A 509 -34.53 18.65 6.12
C ASP A 509 -33.25 19.22 5.49
N LEU A 510 -32.25 18.36 5.33
CA LEU A 510 -31.09 18.63 4.50
C LEU A 510 -31.54 19.03 3.10
N VAL A 511 -30.69 19.76 2.39
CA VAL A 511 -30.87 19.95 0.95
C VAL A 511 -31.12 18.59 0.31
N ARG A 512 -32.30 18.45 -0.31
CA ARG A 512 -32.71 17.24 -0.99
C ARG A 512 -31.70 16.99 -2.13
N GLY A 513 -31.08 15.81 -2.17
CA GLY A 513 -30.16 15.42 -3.27
C GLY A 513 -28.69 15.68 -3.05
N LEU A 514 -28.30 16.11 -1.86
CA LEU A 514 -26.91 16.30 -1.51
C LEU A 514 -26.22 14.96 -1.20
N GLY A 515 -25.09 14.72 -1.88
CA GLY A 515 -24.14 13.66 -1.61
C GLY A 515 -22.73 14.18 -1.40
N VAL A 516 -21.81 13.28 -1.11
CA VAL A 516 -20.39 13.57 -0.98
C VAL A 516 -19.56 12.57 -1.77
N ASN A 517 -18.43 13.03 -2.31
CA ASN A 517 -17.42 12.16 -2.89
C ASN A 517 -16.51 11.65 -1.77
N TRP A 518 -16.51 10.34 -1.54
CA TRP A 518 -15.63 9.71 -0.57
C TRP A 518 -14.36 9.22 -1.28
N GLY A 519 -13.39 10.12 -1.38
CA GLY A 519 -12.03 9.82 -1.84
C GLY A 519 -11.22 9.10 -0.76
N GLN A 520 -10.29 8.25 -1.19
CA GLN A 520 -9.60 7.29 -0.34
C GLN A 520 -8.08 7.25 -0.58
N MET A 521 -7.55 8.22 -1.34
CA MET A 521 -6.11 8.37 -1.61
C MET A 521 -5.41 8.98 -0.40
N SER A 522 -5.34 8.21 0.69
CA SER A 522 -4.69 8.59 1.95
C SER A 522 -3.64 7.58 2.37
N SER A 523 -2.51 8.07 2.89
CA SER A 523 -1.48 7.24 3.50
C SER A 523 -1.99 6.48 4.73
N HIS A 524 -2.94 7.08 5.46
CA HIS A 524 -3.48 6.54 6.71
C HIS A 524 -5.01 6.66 6.71
N PRO A 525 -5.71 5.81 5.93
CA PRO A 525 -7.15 5.91 5.76
C PRO A 525 -7.90 5.66 7.07
N LEU A 526 -9.00 6.41 7.27
CA LEU A 526 -9.89 6.22 8.42
C LEU A 526 -10.72 4.94 8.29
N PRO A 527 -11.07 4.27 9.41
CA PRO A 527 -11.91 3.07 9.38
C PRO A 527 -13.26 3.34 8.68
N PRO A 528 -13.62 2.64 7.59
CA PRO A 528 -14.84 2.94 6.83
C PRO A 528 -16.13 2.87 7.67
N THR A 529 -16.19 2.00 8.67
CA THR A 529 -17.34 1.90 9.58
C THR A 529 -17.54 3.16 10.43
N ASN A 530 -16.45 3.82 10.84
CA ASN A 530 -16.52 5.07 11.58
C ASN A 530 -16.87 6.25 10.66
N VAL A 531 -16.38 6.25 9.43
CA VAL A 531 -16.78 7.23 8.40
C VAL A 531 -18.27 7.12 8.11
N VAL A 532 -18.80 5.91 7.89
CA VAL A 532 -20.24 5.67 7.68
C VAL A 532 -21.08 6.18 8.84
N LYS A 533 -20.67 5.94 10.10
CA LYS A 533 -21.35 6.52 11.26
C LYS A 533 -21.38 8.03 11.15
N MET A 534 -20.23 8.66 10.92
CA MET A 534 -20.09 10.11 10.77
C MET A 534 -20.97 10.68 9.65
N LEU A 535 -21.04 10.02 8.49
CA LEU A 535 -21.96 10.39 7.40
C LEU A 535 -23.41 10.42 7.89
N LYS A 536 -23.85 9.36 8.59
CA LYS A 536 -25.22 9.25 9.12
C LYS A 536 -25.53 10.29 10.19
N VAL A 537 -24.60 10.60 11.11
CA VAL A 537 -24.87 11.59 12.16
C VAL A 537 -24.93 13.02 11.63
N ASN A 538 -24.27 13.29 10.50
CA ASN A 538 -24.41 14.54 9.74
C ASN A 538 -25.60 14.51 8.77
N GLY A 539 -26.35 13.41 8.73
CA GLY A 539 -27.54 13.20 7.90
C GLY A 539 -27.27 12.99 6.42
N ILE A 540 -26.02 12.86 5.99
CA ILE A 540 -25.66 12.61 4.58
C ILE A 540 -26.32 11.30 4.13
N LYS A 541 -26.98 11.32 2.97
CA LYS A 541 -27.75 10.19 2.45
C LYS A 541 -27.16 9.54 1.20
N LYS A 542 -26.25 10.24 0.51
CA LYS A 542 -25.67 9.81 -0.77
C LYS A 542 -24.15 9.85 -0.71
N VAL A 543 -23.50 8.87 -1.31
CA VAL A 543 -22.05 8.83 -1.45
C VAL A 543 -21.65 8.37 -2.85
N LYS A 544 -20.66 9.04 -3.42
CA LYS A 544 -19.98 8.62 -4.64
C LYS A 544 -18.60 8.08 -4.28
N LEU A 545 -18.33 6.86 -4.75
CA LEU A 545 -17.03 6.19 -4.66
C LEU A 545 -16.34 6.25 -6.02
N PHE A 546 -15.00 6.29 -6.03
CA PHE A 546 -14.20 6.30 -7.25
C PHE A 546 -13.84 4.89 -7.73
N ASP A 547 -13.97 3.90 -6.84
CA ASP A 547 -13.86 2.48 -7.11
C ASP A 547 -14.94 1.69 -6.35
N ALA A 548 -14.77 0.38 -6.24
CA ALA A 548 -15.63 -0.52 -5.50
C ALA A 548 -14.85 -1.27 -4.41
N ASP A 549 -14.07 -0.56 -3.59
CA ASP A 549 -13.31 -1.18 -2.49
C ASP A 549 -14.20 -2.08 -1.60
N PRO A 550 -13.88 -3.38 -1.45
CA PRO A 550 -14.72 -4.30 -0.70
C PRO A 550 -14.90 -3.93 0.78
N THR A 551 -13.90 -3.31 1.42
CA THR A 551 -13.99 -2.93 2.84
C THR A 551 -15.00 -1.81 3.04
N THR A 552 -14.98 -0.84 2.13
CA THR A 552 -15.90 0.31 2.08
C THR A 552 -17.30 -0.15 1.71
N MET A 553 -17.43 -1.01 0.69
CA MET A 553 -18.72 -1.59 0.30
C MET A 553 -19.34 -2.41 1.43
N LYS A 554 -18.55 -3.21 2.15
CA LYS A 554 -19.02 -3.92 3.36
C LYS A 554 -19.46 -2.97 4.48
N ALA A 555 -18.73 -1.88 4.70
CA ALA A 555 -19.11 -0.88 5.70
C ALA A 555 -20.41 -0.14 5.32
N LEU A 556 -20.72 -0.01 4.03
CA LEU A 556 -21.95 0.59 3.51
C LEU A 556 -23.16 -0.35 3.56
N ALA A 557 -22.96 -1.66 3.71
CA ALA A 557 -24.05 -2.62 3.79
C ALA A 557 -24.97 -2.34 4.99
N GLY A 558 -26.28 -2.33 4.75
CA GLY A 558 -27.29 -2.16 5.80
C GLY A 558 -27.40 -0.72 6.32
N THR A 559 -26.66 0.23 5.73
CA THR A 559 -26.63 1.61 6.21
C THR A 559 -27.81 2.44 5.72
N GLY A 560 -28.36 2.09 4.56
CA GLY A 560 -29.36 2.85 3.81
C GLY A 560 -28.79 4.03 3.00
N LEU A 561 -27.47 4.19 2.94
CA LEU A 561 -26.82 5.20 2.09
C LEU A 561 -26.94 4.80 0.62
N ASP A 562 -27.34 5.76 -0.22
CA ASP A 562 -27.41 5.62 -1.67
C ASP A 562 -26.02 5.81 -2.30
N VAL A 563 -25.57 4.83 -3.09
CA VAL A 563 -24.19 4.72 -3.57
C VAL A 563 -24.13 4.84 -5.09
N MET A 564 -23.30 5.77 -5.57
CA MET A 564 -22.75 5.77 -6.93
C MET A 564 -21.36 5.12 -6.86
N VAL A 565 -21.22 3.94 -7.45
CA VAL A 565 -19.96 3.17 -7.41
C VAL A 565 -19.12 3.42 -8.67
N GLY A 566 -17.83 3.68 -8.50
CA GLY A 566 -16.93 4.05 -9.58
C GLY A 566 -16.26 2.86 -10.25
N ILE A 567 -16.01 2.99 -11.56
CA ILE A 567 -15.07 2.17 -12.33
C ILE A 567 -13.92 3.10 -12.73
N PRO A 568 -12.70 2.84 -12.27
CA PRO A 568 -11.54 3.64 -12.66
C PRO A 568 -11.23 3.60 -14.17
N ASN A 569 -10.61 4.66 -14.71
CA ASN A 569 -10.37 4.84 -16.15
C ASN A 569 -9.50 3.73 -16.77
N GLU A 570 -8.53 3.23 -16.03
CA GLU A 570 -7.61 2.17 -16.43
C GLU A 570 -8.31 0.81 -16.65
N LYS A 571 -9.52 0.61 -16.11
CA LYS A 571 -10.34 -0.59 -16.39
C LYS A 571 -11.09 -0.48 -17.72
N LEU A 572 -11.23 0.71 -18.30
CA LEU A 572 -12.07 0.94 -19.48
C LEU A 572 -11.58 0.13 -20.68
N ASP A 573 -10.27 0.08 -20.94
CA ASP A 573 -9.72 -0.65 -22.09
C ASP A 573 -10.11 -2.13 -22.07
N LYS A 574 -9.87 -2.83 -20.96
CA LYS A 574 -10.24 -4.25 -20.82
C LYS A 574 -11.75 -4.46 -20.91
N LEU A 575 -12.53 -3.64 -20.17
CA LEU A 575 -14.00 -3.73 -20.17
C LEU A 575 -14.62 -3.41 -21.52
N SER A 576 -13.91 -2.68 -22.39
CA SER A 576 -14.38 -2.32 -23.73
C SER A 576 -14.30 -3.50 -24.71
N HIS A 577 -13.33 -4.39 -24.52
CA HIS A 577 -13.04 -5.52 -25.42
C HIS A 577 -13.55 -6.86 -24.89
N ASP A 578 -13.66 -7.02 -23.57
CA ASP A 578 -14.03 -8.28 -22.92
C ASP A 578 -15.33 -8.14 -22.12
N TYR A 579 -16.40 -8.75 -22.65
CA TYR A 579 -17.71 -8.73 -22.02
C TYR A 579 -17.77 -9.59 -20.74
N GLU A 580 -17.00 -10.68 -20.66
CA GLU A 580 -16.99 -11.55 -19.48
C GLU A 580 -16.40 -10.80 -18.28
N LEU A 581 -15.39 -9.95 -18.51
CA LEU A 581 -14.86 -9.07 -17.48
C LEU A 581 -15.90 -8.05 -16.99
N ALA A 582 -16.76 -7.53 -17.88
CA ALA A 582 -17.85 -6.64 -17.49
C ALA A 582 -18.93 -7.37 -16.66
N GLN A 583 -19.32 -8.58 -17.07
CA GLN A 583 -20.23 -9.44 -16.29
C GLN A 583 -19.66 -9.74 -14.91
N LYS A 584 -18.37 -10.09 -14.86
CA LYS A 584 -17.68 -10.37 -13.61
C LYS A 584 -17.62 -9.15 -12.70
N TRP A 585 -17.25 -7.99 -13.24
CA TRP A 585 -17.18 -6.75 -12.47
C TRP A 585 -18.55 -6.42 -11.86
N VAL A 586 -19.63 -6.53 -12.64
CA VAL A 586 -21.01 -6.34 -12.14
C VAL A 586 -21.36 -7.36 -11.07
N LYS A 587 -20.96 -8.62 -11.25
CA LYS A 587 -21.21 -9.66 -10.26
C LYS A 587 -20.59 -9.30 -8.90
N GLU A 588 -19.28 -9.10 -8.90
CA GLU A 588 -18.45 -8.93 -7.70
C GLU A 588 -18.67 -7.59 -6.99
N ASN A 589 -18.92 -6.51 -7.76
CA ASN A 589 -18.93 -5.15 -7.20
C ASN A 589 -20.34 -4.56 -7.09
N VAL A 590 -21.33 -5.19 -7.72
CA VAL A 590 -22.73 -4.74 -7.66
C VAL A 590 -23.58 -5.85 -7.04
N THR A 591 -23.79 -6.96 -7.75
CA THR A 591 -24.85 -7.92 -7.35
C THR A 591 -24.59 -8.65 -6.04
N GLU A 592 -23.32 -8.94 -5.70
CA GLU A 592 -22.96 -9.56 -4.42
C GLU A 592 -23.38 -8.69 -3.21
N TYR A 593 -23.50 -7.38 -3.41
CA TYR A 593 -23.92 -6.43 -2.38
C TYR A 593 -25.43 -6.15 -2.36
N LEU A 594 -26.24 -6.71 -3.27
CA LEU A 594 -27.68 -6.41 -3.39
C LEU A 594 -28.61 -7.37 -2.62
N HIS A 595 -28.15 -7.93 -1.50
CA HIS A 595 -28.97 -8.77 -0.62
C HIS A 595 -29.74 -7.94 0.42
N GLU A 596 -30.65 -8.58 1.17
CA GLU A 596 -31.35 -7.92 2.29
C GLU A 596 -30.34 -7.46 3.35
N GLY A 597 -30.37 -6.17 3.69
CA GLY A 597 -29.32 -5.56 4.52
C GLY A 597 -27.99 -5.31 3.78
N GLY A 598 -27.98 -5.39 2.45
CA GLY A 598 -26.85 -5.06 1.59
C GLY A 598 -26.69 -3.56 1.30
N VAL A 599 -25.94 -3.22 0.26
CA VAL A 599 -25.64 -1.84 -0.16
C VAL A 599 -26.74 -1.31 -1.09
N SER A 600 -27.15 -0.05 -0.91
CA SER A 600 -28.12 0.60 -1.80
C SER A 600 -27.38 1.29 -2.95
N ILE A 601 -27.23 0.61 -4.09
CA ILE A 601 -26.55 1.14 -5.27
C ILE A 601 -27.58 1.70 -6.27
N SER A 602 -27.38 2.95 -6.74
CA SER A 602 -28.23 3.57 -7.77
C SER A 602 -27.51 3.73 -9.12
N TYR A 603 -26.21 3.97 -9.10
CA TYR A 603 -25.45 4.24 -10.32
C TYR A 603 -24.11 3.52 -10.33
N VAL A 604 -23.68 3.13 -11.54
CA VAL A 604 -22.29 2.76 -11.83
C VAL A 604 -21.67 3.87 -12.66
N ALA A 605 -20.69 4.58 -12.11
CA ALA A 605 -19.93 5.62 -12.78
C ALA A 605 -18.78 4.98 -13.57
N VAL A 606 -18.93 4.87 -14.89
CA VAL A 606 -17.97 4.20 -15.78
C VAL A 606 -16.88 5.18 -16.21
N GLY A 607 -15.73 5.14 -15.55
CA GLY A 607 -14.66 6.12 -15.69
C GLY A 607 -14.85 7.33 -14.76
N ASN A 608 -13.82 8.16 -14.67
CA ASN A 608 -13.89 9.49 -14.08
C ASN A 608 -13.17 10.48 -15.00
N GLU A 609 -13.92 11.39 -15.61
CA GLU A 609 -13.44 12.35 -16.61
C GLU A 609 -12.68 11.73 -17.80
N PRO A 610 -13.14 10.62 -18.40
CA PRO A 610 -12.38 9.88 -19.42
C PRO A 610 -12.06 10.69 -20.69
N PHE A 611 -12.78 11.78 -20.93
CA PHE A 611 -12.57 12.69 -22.06
C PHE A 611 -11.83 13.97 -21.68
N LEU A 612 -11.17 14.02 -20.52
CA LEU A 612 -10.32 15.14 -20.16
C LEU A 612 -9.22 15.34 -21.21
N SER A 613 -9.02 16.57 -21.66
CA SER A 613 -8.04 16.92 -22.70
C SER A 613 -6.61 16.50 -22.33
N SER A 614 -6.26 16.52 -21.05
CA SER A 614 -4.96 16.08 -20.54
C SER A 614 -4.70 14.57 -20.72
N TYR A 615 -5.74 13.75 -20.92
CA TYR A 615 -5.58 12.34 -21.28
C TYR A 615 -5.25 12.11 -22.75
N ASN A 616 -5.15 13.16 -23.57
CA ASN A 616 -4.75 13.09 -24.99
C ASN A 616 -5.47 11.98 -25.79
N GLY A 617 -6.76 11.78 -25.49
CA GLY A 617 -7.60 10.79 -26.17
C GLY A 617 -7.46 9.33 -25.71
N SER A 618 -6.68 9.02 -24.67
CA SER A 618 -6.42 7.64 -24.20
C SER A 618 -7.68 6.80 -24.00
N TYR A 619 -8.77 7.38 -23.47
CA TYR A 619 -10.01 6.66 -23.17
C TYR A 619 -11.15 6.93 -24.15
N VAL A 620 -10.92 7.75 -25.20
CA VAL A 620 -11.99 8.19 -26.12
C VAL A 620 -12.62 7.01 -26.85
N LYS A 621 -11.82 6.02 -27.24
CA LYS A 621 -12.29 4.86 -28.01
C LYS A 621 -12.85 3.73 -27.12
N THR A 622 -12.40 3.64 -25.88
CA THR A 622 -12.72 2.52 -25.00
C THR A 622 -13.95 2.79 -24.15
N LEU A 623 -14.20 4.05 -23.76
CA LEU A 623 -15.30 4.42 -22.86
C LEU A 623 -16.67 3.89 -23.28
N PHE A 624 -17.13 4.23 -24.48
CA PHE A 624 -18.50 3.90 -24.88
C PHE A 624 -18.75 2.38 -24.96
N PRO A 625 -17.85 1.57 -25.54
CA PRO A 625 -17.96 0.12 -25.43
C PRO A 625 -17.97 -0.40 -23.98
N SER A 626 -17.15 0.14 -23.07
CA SER A 626 -17.19 -0.26 -21.64
C SER A 626 -18.55 0.03 -21.02
N VAL A 627 -19.12 1.23 -21.25
CA VAL A 627 -20.45 1.62 -20.76
C VAL A 627 -21.52 0.65 -21.25
N LYS A 628 -21.49 0.28 -22.54
CA LYS A 628 -22.42 -0.70 -23.11
C LYS A 628 -22.27 -2.08 -22.45
N ASN A 629 -21.04 -2.55 -22.26
CA ASN A 629 -20.78 -3.85 -21.67
C ASN A 629 -21.24 -3.92 -20.21
N ILE A 630 -20.93 -2.90 -19.40
CA ILE A 630 -21.39 -2.86 -18.00
C ILE A 630 -22.92 -2.78 -17.92
N GLN A 631 -23.56 -1.91 -18.73
CA GLN A 631 -25.03 -1.83 -18.70
C GLN A 631 -25.69 -3.12 -19.16
N ARG A 632 -25.12 -3.79 -20.18
CA ARG A 632 -25.59 -5.09 -20.63
C ARG A 632 -25.46 -6.13 -19.52
N ALA A 633 -24.34 -6.16 -18.80
CA ALA A 633 -24.16 -7.03 -17.64
C ALA A 633 -25.16 -6.73 -16.51
N LEU A 634 -25.45 -5.46 -16.21
CA LEU A 634 -26.51 -5.08 -15.26
C LEU A 634 -27.90 -5.55 -15.71
N ASP A 635 -28.20 -5.41 -17.01
CA ASP A 635 -29.47 -5.85 -17.60
C ASP A 635 -29.60 -7.39 -17.51
N GLU A 636 -28.56 -8.14 -17.87
CA GLU A 636 -28.53 -9.63 -17.80
C GLU A 636 -28.57 -10.14 -16.35
N ALA A 637 -28.02 -9.39 -15.40
CA ALA A 637 -28.13 -9.68 -13.97
C ALA A 637 -29.51 -9.33 -13.36
N GLY A 638 -30.44 -8.78 -14.16
CA GLY A 638 -31.80 -8.42 -13.72
C GLY A 638 -31.89 -7.13 -12.91
N VAL A 639 -30.80 -6.37 -12.75
CA VAL A 639 -30.74 -5.15 -11.93
C VAL A 639 -30.69 -3.86 -12.74
N GLY A 640 -30.46 -3.96 -14.05
CA GLY A 640 -30.28 -2.82 -14.96
C GLY A 640 -31.50 -1.90 -15.13
N GLN A 641 -32.68 -2.30 -14.65
CA GLN A 641 -33.83 -1.38 -14.54
C GLN A 641 -33.67 -0.38 -13.39
N LYS A 642 -33.05 -0.79 -12.28
CA LYS A 642 -32.84 0.02 -11.08
C LYS A 642 -31.47 0.72 -11.09
N ILE A 643 -30.43 0.02 -11.55
CA ILE A 643 -29.04 0.50 -11.52
C ILE A 643 -28.63 0.89 -12.93
N LYS A 644 -28.22 2.15 -13.12
CA LYS A 644 -27.86 2.69 -14.44
C LYS A 644 -26.37 3.00 -14.52
N CYS A 645 -25.78 2.73 -15.68
CA CYS A 645 -24.46 3.25 -16.01
C CYS A 645 -24.55 4.75 -16.33
N THR A 646 -23.63 5.53 -15.77
CA THR A 646 -23.38 6.92 -16.12
C THR A 646 -21.89 7.16 -16.29
N VAL A 647 -21.48 8.35 -16.71
CA VAL A 647 -20.09 8.75 -16.85
C VAL A 647 -19.93 10.16 -16.26
N PRO A 648 -19.12 10.33 -15.21
CA PRO A 648 -18.71 11.65 -14.71
C PRO A 648 -17.76 12.32 -15.71
N PHE A 649 -18.17 13.46 -16.27
CA PHE A 649 -17.36 14.26 -17.18
C PHE A 649 -16.86 15.55 -16.54
N ASN A 650 -15.61 15.94 -16.80
CA ASN A 650 -15.17 17.30 -16.53
C ASN A 650 -15.94 18.30 -17.41
N ALA A 651 -16.15 19.53 -16.92
CA ALA A 651 -16.70 20.62 -17.72
C ALA A 651 -15.90 20.92 -19.01
N ASP A 652 -14.63 20.50 -19.11
CA ASP A 652 -13.80 20.54 -20.32
C ASP A 652 -14.42 19.80 -21.53
N VAL A 653 -15.42 18.93 -21.36
CA VAL A 653 -16.05 18.28 -22.53
C VAL A 653 -16.91 19.23 -23.39
N TYR A 654 -17.19 20.45 -22.91
CA TYR A 654 -17.89 21.49 -23.65
C TYR A 654 -17.19 22.85 -23.55
N GLU A 655 -17.42 23.70 -24.55
CA GLU A 655 -16.80 25.01 -24.70
C GLU A 655 -17.84 26.09 -24.95
N SER A 656 -17.51 27.32 -24.52
CA SER A 656 -18.28 28.55 -24.78
C SER A 656 -17.34 29.61 -25.36
N PRO A 657 -17.15 29.67 -26.69
CA PRO A 657 -16.12 30.53 -27.30
C PRO A 657 -16.28 32.03 -27.06
N SER A 658 -17.51 32.51 -26.87
CA SER A 658 -17.81 33.91 -26.56
C SER A 658 -18.02 34.16 -25.07
N ASN A 659 -17.73 33.17 -24.22
CA ASN A 659 -18.00 33.19 -22.77
C ASN A 659 -19.48 33.50 -22.45
N LYS A 660 -20.40 33.03 -23.29
CA LYS A 660 -21.85 33.17 -23.13
C LYS A 660 -22.49 31.79 -23.15
N PRO A 661 -23.20 31.35 -22.10
CA PRO A 661 -23.74 29.99 -22.02
C PRO A 661 -24.50 29.50 -23.26
N SER A 662 -25.20 30.38 -23.97
CA SER A 662 -26.00 30.07 -25.16
C SER A 662 -25.21 29.64 -26.39
N ASP A 663 -23.90 29.91 -26.44
CA ASP A 663 -23.03 29.38 -27.48
C ASP A 663 -22.38 28.03 -27.11
N GLY A 664 -22.65 27.53 -25.90
CA GLY A 664 -22.18 26.25 -25.36
C GLY A 664 -22.36 25.07 -26.32
N ARG A 665 -21.29 24.31 -26.55
CA ARG A 665 -21.26 23.14 -27.43
C ARG A 665 -20.22 22.14 -26.97
N PHE A 666 -20.41 20.85 -27.26
CA PHE A 666 -19.36 19.85 -27.00
C PHE A 666 -18.13 20.09 -27.86
N ARG A 667 -16.95 19.74 -27.35
CA ARG A 667 -15.70 19.86 -28.10
C ARG A 667 -15.74 19.01 -29.38
N LYS A 668 -15.16 19.54 -30.46
CA LYS A 668 -15.26 18.95 -31.80
C LYS A 668 -14.60 17.57 -31.90
N ASP A 669 -13.47 17.38 -31.21
CA ASP A 669 -12.65 16.17 -31.25
C ASP A 669 -13.31 14.95 -30.58
N ILE A 670 -14.24 15.17 -29.65
CA ILE A 670 -15.01 14.10 -28.97
C ILE A 670 -16.47 14.03 -29.41
N MET A 671 -16.93 14.95 -30.26
CA MET A 671 -18.35 15.13 -30.60
C MET A 671 -19.00 13.82 -31.04
N LYS A 672 -18.34 13.03 -31.89
CA LYS A 672 -18.89 11.77 -32.40
C LYS A 672 -19.17 10.78 -31.26
N GLN A 673 -18.18 10.54 -30.39
CA GLN A 673 -18.28 9.61 -29.27
C GLN A 673 -19.26 10.13 -28.20
N MET A 674 -19.26 11.44 -27.96
CA MET A 674 -20.22 12.08 -27.06
C MET A 674 -21.66 11.88 -27.54
N MET A 675 -21.94 12.05 -28.84
CA MET A 675 -23.27 11.80 -29.40
C MET A 675 -23.75 10.37 -29.20
N GLU A 676 -22.88 9.38 -29.46
CA GLU A 676 -23.20 7.96 -29.25
C GLU A 676 -23.56 7.68 -27.78
N LEU A 677 -22.78 8.22 -26.84
CA LEU A 677 -23.03 8.09 -25.42
C LEU A 677 -24.33 8.80 -24.98
N LEU A 678 -24.57 10.04 -25.42
CA LEU A 678 -25.77 10.79 -25.05
C LEU A 678 -27.06 10.10 -25.50
N HIS A 679 -27.06 9.54 -26.71
CA HIS A 679 -28.19 8.73 -27.19
C HIS A 679 -28.40 7.49 -26.32
N PHE A 680 -27.32 6.84 -25.88
CA PHE A 680 -27.39 5.70 -25.00
C PHE A 680 -27.91 6.07 -23.61
N LEU A 681 -27.39 7.12 -22.97
CA LEU A 681 -27.85 7.60 -21.67
C LEU A 681 -29.34 7.95 -21.70
N ARG A 682 -29.78 8.68 -22.73
CA ARG A 682 -31.21 8.97 -22.96
C ARG A 682 -32.04 7.71 -23.10
N ALA A 683 -31.60 6.74 -23.90
CA ALA A 683 -32.33 5.48 -24.12
C ALA A 683 -32.45 4.65 -22.84
N LYS A 684 -31.42 4.65 -21.99
CA LYS A 684 -31.40 3.94 -20.71
C LYS A 684 -32.01 4.72 -19.54
N LYS A 685 -32.43 5.97 -19.78
CA LYS A 685 -32.89 6.93 -18.76
C LYS A 685 -31.83 7.12 -17.65
N ALA A 686 -30.56 7.17 -18.05
CA ALA A 686 -29.44 7.45 -17.18
C ALA A 686 -29.09 8.95 -17.24
N PRO A 687 -28.67 9.57 -16.12
CA PRO A 687 -28.30 10.96 -16.11
C PRO A 687 -26.95 11.20 -16.81
N PHE A 688 -26.75 12.41 -17.30
CA PHE A 688 -25.44 12.96 -17.61
C PHE A 688 -24.80 13.45 -16.30
N VAL A 689 -23.65 12.90 -15.91
CA VAL A 689 -22.92 13.36 -14.73
C VAL A 689 -21.82 14.34 -15.17
N VAL A 690 -21.78 15.51 -14.55
CA VAL A 690 -20.75 16.53 -14.84
C VAL A 690 -20.08 17.00 -13.55
N ASN A 691 -18.78 17.23 -13.62
CA ASN A 691 -17.94 17.77 -12.57
C ASN A 691 -17.72 19.26 -12.85
N ILE A 692 -18.14 20.14 -11.94
CA ILE A 692 -18.08 21.59 -12.10
C ILE A 692 -17.26 22.19 -10.98
N TYR A 693 -16.17 22.87 -11.35
CA TYR A 693 -15.20 23.43 -10.41
C TYR A 693 -15.03 24.95 -10.57
N PRO A 694 -15.89 25.77 -9.96
CA PRO A 694 -15.80 27.24 -10.03
C PRO A 694 -14.44 27.81 -9.63
N PHE A 695 -13.76 27.18 -8.67
CA PHE A 695 -12.40 27.52 -8.26
C PHE A 695 -11.41 27.56 -9.45
N LEU A 696 -11.53 26.63 -10.40
CA LEU A 696 -10.59 26.55 -11.52
C LEU A 696 -10.62 27.79 -12.40
N SER A 697 -11.74 28.53 -12.44
CA SER A 697 -11.81 29.79 -13.18
C SER A 697 -10.87 30.86 -12.63
N LEU A 698 -10.67 30.92 -11.31
CA LEU A 698 -9.70 31.82 -10.68
C LEU A 698 -8.26 31.30 -10.79
N TYR A 699 -8.09 29.98 -10.67
CA TYR A 699 -6.78 29.35 -10.78
C TYR A 699 -6.19 29.48 -12.19
N GLN A 700 -7.02 29.32 -13.22
CA GLN A 700 -6.60 29.35 -14.63
C GLN A 700 -6.55 30.77 -15.21
N ASN A 701 -7.26 31.73 -14.62
CA ASN A 701 -7.32 33.11 -15.10
C ASN A 701 -7.33 34.12 -13.94
N SER A 702 -6.19 34.79 -13.71
CA SER A 702 -6.02 35.79 -12.66
C SER A 702 -6.89 37.05 -12.84
N GLY A 703 -7.43 37.29 -14.04
CA GLY A 703 -8.37 38.37 -14.32
C GLY A 703 -9.84 37.96 -14.21
N PHE A 704 -10.14 36.72 -13.81
CA PHE A 704 -11.53 36.26 -13.64
C PHE A 704 -12.18 36.97 -12.45
N PRO A 705 -13.43 37.50 -12.57
CA PRO A 705 -14.07 38.23 -11.48
C PRO A 705 -14.30 37.32 -10.27
N GLN A 706 -13.63 37.63 -9.15
CA GLN A 706 -13.67 36.77 -7.96
C GLN A 706 -15.09 36.59 -7.44
N GLU A 707 -15.87 37.66 -7.40
CA GLU A 707 -17.27 37.65 -6.98
C GLU A 707 -18.15 36.73 -7.84
N PHE A 708 -17.82 36.55 -9.13
CA PHE A 708 -18.54 35.69 -10.05
C PHE A 708 -18.19 34.19 -9.87
N ALA A 709 -17.04 33.88 -9.27
CA ALA A 709 -16.71 32.52 -8.84
C ALA A 709 -17.53 32.08 -7.61
N PHE A 710 -18.13 33.03 -6.88
CA PHE A 710 -19.03 32.81 -5.73
C PHE A 710 -20.48 33.18 -6.08
N PHE A 711 -21.38 33.10 -5.09
CA PHE A 711 -22.81 33.38 -5.22
C PHE A 711 -23.19 34.80 -4.74
N ASP A 712 -22.30 35.78 -4.92
CA ASP A 712 -22.40 37.13 -4.32
C ASP A 712 -23.04 38.19 -5.23
N ASN A 713 -23.68 37.80 -6.34
CA ASN A 713 -24.25 38.73 -7.33
C ASN A 713 -23.23 39.76 -7.86
N GLY A 714 -22.14 39.24 -8.44
CA GLY A 714 -21.14 40.03 -9.18
C GLY A 714 -21.60 40.51 -10.55
N SER A 715 -20.67 41.05 -11.35
CA SER A 715 -20.89 41.50 -12.74
C SER A 715 -21.56 40.41 -13.59
N PRO A 716 -22.90 40.42 -13.77
CA PRO A 716 -23.60 39.24 -14.24
C PRO A 716 -23.49 39.09 -15.76
N ILE A 717 -23.39 37.85 -16.23
CA ILE A 717 -23.42 37.57 -17.67
C ILE A 717 -24.87 37.59 -18.11
N ARG A 718 -25.22 38.52 -19.02
CA ARG A 718 -26.53 38.57 -19.68
C ARG A 718 -26.46 37.89 -21.03
N ASP A 719 -27.28 36.86 -21.21
CA ASP A 719 -27.25 36.04 -22.41
C ASP A 719 -28.64 35.50 -22.76
N LYS A 720 -29.15 35.89 -23.94
CA LYS A 720 -30.48 35.54 -24.47
C LYS A 720 -31.64 35.66 -23.47
N GLY A 721 -31.62 36.71 -22.64
CA GLY A 721 -32.68 36.97 -21.65
C GLY A 721 -32.52 36.21 -20.33
N ALA A 722 -31.49 35.37 -20.19
CA ALA A 722 -31.03 34.85 -18.91
C ALA A 722 -29.95 35.78 -18.32
N GLU A 723 -29.93 35.89 -17.00
CA GLU A 723 -28.91 36.59 -16.24
C GLU A 723 -28.23 35.59 -15.31
N TYR A 724 -26.92 35.44 -15.44
CA TYR A 724 -26.10 34.56 -14.62
C TYR A 724 -25.30 35.40 -13.65
N SER A 725 -25.52 35.20 -12.35
CA SER A 725 -24.82 35.94 -11.30
C SER A 725 -23.60 35.21 -10.73
N ASN A 726 -23.39 33.95 -11.13
CA ASN A 726 -22.29 33.10 -10.71
C ASN A 726 -21.88 32.13 -11.83
N VAL A 727 -20.63 31.67 -11.79
CA VAL A 727 -20.06 30.77 -12.81
C VAL A 727 -20.62 29.35 -12.74
N PHE A 728 -21.09 28.90 -11.57
CA PHE A 728 -21.72 27.57 -11.42
C PHE A 728 -22.96 27.46 -12.32
N ASP A 729 -23.85 28.45 -12.26
CA ASP A 729 -25.05 28.52 -13.10
C ASP A 729 -24.71 28.70 -14.58
N ALA A 730 -23.76 29.59 -14.88
CA ALA A 730 -23.32 29.81 -16.26
C ALA A 730 -22.73 28.54 -16.88
N ASN A 731 -21.91 27.80 -16.13
CA ASN A 731 -21.29 26.56 -16.58
C ASN A 731 -22.33 25.44 -16.76
N TYR A 732 -23.25 25.27 -15.81
CA TYR A 732 -24.37 24.32 -15.93
C TYR A 732 -25.21 24.59 -17.18
N ASP A 733 -25.62 25.85 -17.39
CA ASP A 733 -26.46 26.18 -18.54
C ASP A 733 -25.69 26.16 -19.86
N THR A 734 -24.35 26.30 -19.83
CA THR A 734 -23.50 26.04 -21.00
C THR A 734 -23.63 24.57 -21.45
N LEU A 735 -23.57 23.63 -20.50
CA LEU A 735 -23.84 22.21 -20.79
C LEU A 735 -25.28 22.01 -21.29
N LEU A 736 -26.27 22.65 -20.66
CA LEU A 736 -27.67 22.52 -21.08
C LEU A 736 -27.89 23.02 -22.51
N TRP A 737 -27.23 24.11 -22.91
CA TRP A 737 -27.21 24.56 -24.30
C TRP A 737 -26.49 23.61 -25.24
N ALA A 738 -25.37 23.00 -24.81
CA ALA A 738 -24.69 21.98 -25.59
C ALA A 738 -25.61 20.77 -25.85
N LEU A 739 -26.27 20.24 -24.80
CA LEU A 739 -27.26 19.16 -24.87
C LEU A 739 -28.45 19.53 -25.76
N LYS A 740 -28.93 20.78 -25.70
CA LYS A 740 -30.01 21.28 -26.53
C LYS A 740 -29.65 21.29 -28.01
N LYS A 741 -28.44 21.72 -28.37
CA LYS A 741 -27.97 21.75 -29.77
C LYS A 741 -27.85 20.36 -30.38
N VAL A 742 -27.62 19.34 -29.56
CA VAL A 742 -27.55 17.96 -30.01
C VAL A 742 -28.85 17.16 -29.81
N GLY A 743 -29.95 17.83 -29.44
CA GLY A 743 -31.29 17.23 -29.39
C GLY A 743 -31.57 16.34 -28.16
N VAL A 744 -30.83 16.50 -27.07
CA VAL A 744 -31.05 15.76 -25.80
C VAL A 744 -31.25 16.70 -24.60
N ALA A 745 -31.91 17.83 -24.80
CA ALA A 745 -32.14 18.86 -23.78
C ALA A 745 -32.83 18.36 -22.49
N ASN A 746 -33.62 17.29 -22.57
CA ASN A 746 -34.39 16.74 -21.45
C ASN A 746 -33.61 15.69 -20.65
N LEU A 747 -32.34 15.45 -20.96
CA LEU A 747 -31.51 14.52 -20.19
C LEU A 747 -31.33 15.04 -18.76
N ASP A 748 -31.50 14.17 -17.77
CA ASP A 748 -31.24 14.51 -16.38
C ASP A 748 -29.75 14.79 -16.20
N ILE A 749 -29.41 15.80 -15.40
CA ILE A 749 -28.04 16.18 -15.11
C ILE A 749 -27.81 16.03 -13.62
N VAL A 750 -26.71 15.35 -13.27
CA VAL A 750 -26.21 15.20 -11.90
C VAL A 750 -24.86 15.90 -11.82
N ILE A 751 -24.63 16.68 -10.77
CA ILE A 751 -23.31 17.25 -10.49
C ILE A 751 -22.51 16.21 -9.71
N GLY A 752 -21.60 15.52 -10.40
CA GLY A 752 -20.82 14.41 -9.86
C GLY A 752 -19.73 14.86 -8.89
N GLU A 753 -19.19 16.06 -9.10
CA GLU A 753 -18.20 16.70 -8.25
C GLU A 753 -18.40 18.22 -8.31
N VAL A 754 -18.42 18.87 -7.15
CA VAL A 754 -18.32 20.32 -7.00
C VAL A 754 -17.71 20.65 -5.65
N GLY A 755 -16.75 21.57 -5.63
CA GLY A 755 -16.07 21.91 -4.39
C GLY A 755 -15.17 23.12 -4.51
N TRP A 756 -14.52 23.42 -3.38
CA TRP A 756 -13.51 24.47 -3.28
C TRP A 756 -12.38 24.00 -2.37
N PRO A 757 -11.12 23.98 -2.86
CA PRO A 757 -9.98 23.53 -2.07
C PRO A 757 -9.61 24.53 -0.98
N THR A 758 -8.98 24.03 0.08
CA THR A 758 -8.78 24.76 1.33
C THR A 758 -7.32 25.10 1.62
N ASP A 759 -6.39 24.66 0.77
CA ASP A 759 -4.97 25.01 0.82
C ASP A 759 -4.29 24.74 -0.54
N GLY A 760 -2.99 25.02 -0.66
CA GLY A 760 -2.15 24.71 -1.83
C GLY A 760 -2.07 25.82 -2.89
N ASN A 761 -2.92 26.86 -2.80
CA ASN A 761 -2.88 28.06 -3.64
C ASN A 761 -3.52 29.26 -2.93
N GLY A 762 -3.21 30.50 -3.34
CA GLY A 762 -3.72 31.73 -2.71
C GLY A 762 -5.24 31.91 -2.70
N TYR A 763 -5.98 31.24 -3.58
CA TYR A 763 -7.44 31.20 -3.56
C TYR A 763 -8.02 30.02 -2.76
N CYS A 764 -7.17 29.22 -2.13
CA CYS A 764 -7.55 28.05 -1.35
C CYS A 764 -7.35 28.35 0.15
N ASN A 765 -8.44 28.51 0.89
CA ASN A 765 -8.43 28.63 2.35
C ASN A 765 -9.81 28.31 2.90
N ASN A 766 -9.87 27.97 4.19
CA ASN A 766 -11.13 27.63 4.88
C ASN A 766 -12.20 28.73 4.75
N ARG A 767 -11.81 30.01 4.71
CA ARG A 767 -12.75 31.13 4.58
C ARG A 767 -13.40 31.17 3.19
N LEU A 768 -12.63 31.03 2.12
CA LEU A 768 -13.17 31.02 0.75
C LEU A 768 -13.94 29.72 0.46
N ALA A 769 -13.46 28.58 0.95
CA ALA A 769 -14.19 27.33 0.84
C ALA A 769 -15.55 27.40 1.55
N LYS A 770 -15.59 27.90 2.80
CA LYS A 770 -16.83 28.13 3.53
C LYS A 770 -17.79 29.04 2.76
N LYS A 771 -17.27 30.17 2.26
CA LYS A 771 -18.05 31.13 1.45
C LYS A 771 -18.69 30.46 0.23
N PHE A 772 -17.93 29.63 -0.47
CA PHE A 772 -18.44 28.86 -1.61
C PHE A 772 -19.55 27.88 -1.21
N TYR A 773 -19.31 27.05 -0.19
CA TYR A 773 -20.29 26.06 0.26
C TYR A 773 -21.55 26.71 0.85
N ASP A 774 -21.45 27.81 1.60
CA ASP A 774 -22.61 28.56 2.10
C ASP A 774 -23.51 29.04 0.94
N GLY A 775 -22.90 29.58 -0.12
CA GLY A 775 -23.63 30.03 -1.31
C GLY A 775 -24.25 28.88 -2.11
N LEU A 776 -23.48 27.79 -2.31
CA LEU A 776 -23.97 26.60 -3.01
C LEU A 776 -25.13 25.95 -2.27
N LEU A 777 -25.00 25.72 -0.95
CA LEU A 777 -26.03 25.07 -0.15
C LEU A 777 -27.29 25.92 -0.05
N LYS A 778 -27.16 27.24 0.09
CA LYS A 778 -28.30 28.17 0.02
C LYS A 778 -29.02 28.11 -1.33
N LYS A 779 -28.26 28.02 -2.43
CA LYS A 779 -28.83 27.84 -3.77
C LYS A 779 -29.59 26.52 -3.89
N LEU A 780 -29.01 25.43 -3.42
CA LEU A 780 -29.66 24.13 -3.52
C LEU A 780 -30.92 24.06 -2.64
N ALA A 781 -30.90 24.72 -1.48
CA ALA A 781 -32.06 24.85 -0.60
C ALA A 781 -33.21 25.70 -1.18
N SER A 782 -32.92 26.62 -2.11
CA SER A 782 -33.97 27.45 -2.75
C SER A 782 -34.79 26.67 -3.79
N GLU A 783 -34.26 25.55 -4.28
CA GLU A 783 -34.87 24.74 -5.36
C GLU A 783 -35.19 25.53 -6.65
N GLU A 784 -34.62 26.72 -6.83
CA GLU A 784 -34.89 27.59 -7.98
C GLU A 784 -34.30 27.05 -9.29
N GLY A 785 -33.35 26.11 -9.22
CA GLY A 785 -32.63 25.57 -10.36
C GLY A 785 -31.64 26.59 -10.96
N THR A 786 -31.45 26.56 -12.27
CA THR A 786 -30.61 27.52 -13.01
C THR A 786 -31.45 28.48 -13.85
N PRO A 787 -30.90 29.60 -14.34
CA PRO A 787 -31.65 30.54 -15.18
C PRO A 787 -32.38 29.89 -16.37
N LEU A 788 -31.79 28.89 -17.02
CA LEU A 788 -32.39 28.16 -18.15
C LEU A 788 -33.25 26.96 -17.72
N ARG A 789 -33.03 26.40 -16.52
CA ARG A 789 -33.76 25.24 -15.97
C ARG A 789 -34.40 25.59 -14.62
N LYS A 790 -35.36 26.51 -14.64
CA LYS A 790 -36.06 27.01 -13.44
C LYS A 790 -36.89 25.93 -12.74
N GLY A 791 -36.88 25.92 -11.41
CA GLY A 791 -37.60 24.97 -10.57
C GLY A 791 -37.12 23.53 -10.72
N TYR A 792 -35.93 23.34 -11.32
CA TYR A 792 -35.36 22.02 -11.52
C TYR A 792 -34.48 21.63 -10.34
N TYR A 793 -34.71 20.41 -9.87
CA TYR A 793 -33.99 19.83 -8.77
C TYR A 793 -32.55 19.44 -9.17
N LEU A 794 -31.57 19.98 -8.45
CA LEU A 794 -30.15 19.71 -8.69
C LEU A 794 -29.65 18.62 -7.72
N GLU A 795 -29.34 17.44 -8.25
CA GLU A 795 -28.60 16.42 -7.51
C GLU A 795 -27.10 16.74 -7.57
N VAL A 796 -26.44 16.79 -6.41
CA VAL A 796 -25.08 17.33 -6.27
C VAL A 796 -24.25 16.49 -5.30
N TYR A 797 -23.02 16.16 -5.68
CA TYR A 797 -22.02 15.53 -4.82
C TYR A 797 -20.87 16.50 -4.54
N LEU A 798 -20.69 16.86 -3.26
CA LEU A 798 -19.58 17.71 -2.83
C LEU A 798 -18.24 16.98 -3.01
N PHE A 799 -17.20 17.68 -3.47
CA PHE A 799 -15.85 17.14 -3.64
C PHE A 799 -14.86 17.91 -2.76
N GLY A 800 -14.11 17.29 -1.84
CA GLY A 800 -14.11 15.89 -1.39
C GLY A 800 -14.52 15.75 0.09
N LEU A 801 -14.72 14.52 0.56
CA LEU A 801 -15.03 14.28 1.98
C LEU A 801 -13.81 14.58 2.88
N PHE A 802 -12.63 14.05 2.53
CA PHE A 802 -11.39 14.23 3.28
C PHE A 802 -10.30 14.88 2.41
N ASP A 803 -9.31 15.49 3.06
CA ASP A 803 -8.02 15.78 2.42
C ASP A 803 -7.30 14.45 2.09
N GLU A 804 -6.65 14.38 0.93
CA GLU A 804 -6.12 13.14 0.34
C GLU A 804 -4.63 13.29 0.01
N ASP A 805 -3.77 12.95 0.98
CA ASP A 805 -2.33 13.23 0.96
C ASP A 805 -1.54 12.38 -0.06
N GLN A 806 -2.15 11.35 -0.64
CA GLN A 806 -1.57 10.53 -1.72
C GLN A 806 -2.05 10.94 -3.11
N LYS A 807 -2.96 11.92 -3.22
CA LYS A 807 -3.46 12.39 -4.51
C LYS A 807 -2.33 13.06 -5.32
N SER A 808 -2.35 12.84 -6.62
CA SER A 808 -1.38 13.45 -7.54
C SER A 808 -1.52 14.96 -7.54
N ILE A 809 -0.39 15.65 -7.45
CA ILE A 809 -0.30 17.12 -7.46
C ILE A 809 0.01 17.67 -8.85
N ALA A 810 0.02 16.83 -9.90
CA ALA A 810 0.31 17.28 -11.26
C ALA A 810 -0.62 18.42 -11.76
N PRO A 811 -1.93 18.44 -11.42
CA PRO A 811 -2.79 19.60 -11.70
C PRO A 811 -2.48 20.84 -10.83
N GLY A 812 -1.92 20.62 -9.64
CA GLY A 812 -1.51 21.63 -8.68
C GLY A 812 -1.57 21.11 -7.24
N ASP A 813 -0.86 21.79 -6.34
CA ASP A 813 -0.75 21.42 -4.91
C ASP A 813 -2.11 21.43 -4.18
N PHE A 814 -3.10 22.17 -4.68
CA PHE A 814 -4.47 22.20 -4.13
C PHE A 814 -5.19 20.86 -4.21
N GLU A 815 -4.73 19.92 -5.05
CA GLU A 815 -5.36 18.62 -5.26
C GLU A 815 -5.46 17.76 -4.00
N ARG A 816 -4.64 18.01 -2.98
CA ARG A 816 -4.67 17.27 -1.71
C ARG A 816 -5.62 17.88 -0.67
N HIS A 817 -6.23 19.03 -0.98
CA HIS A 817 -6.93 19.90 0.00
C HIS A 817 -8.40 20.15 -0.32
N TRP A 818 -9.05 19.23 -1.03
CA TRP A 818 -10.47 19.34 -1.38
C TRP A 818 -11.41 18.97 -0.23
N GLY A 819 -10.90 18.38 0.85
CA GLY A 819 -11.70 17.88 1.95
C GLY A 819 -12.51 18.96 2.66
N ILE A 820 -13.77 18.67 2.97
CA ILE A 820 -14.52 19.40 4.00
C ILE A 820 -14.12 18.95 5.42
N PHE A 821 -13.51 17.77 5.53
CA PHE A 821 -12.81 17.26 6.71
C PHE A 821 -11.31 17.09 6.41
N ARG A 822 -10.49 17.18 7.46
CA ARG A 822 -9.06 16.85 7.45
C ARG A 822 -8.83 15.34 7.24
N TYR A 823 -7.56 14.96 7.04
CA TYR A 823 -7.12 13.55 7.00
C TYR A 823 -7.59 12.72 8.22
N ASP A 824 -7.71 13.35 9.39
CA ASP A 824 -8.14 12.69 10.64
C ASP A 824 -9.66 12.77 10.88
N GLY A 825 -10.42 13.22 9.89
CA GLY A 825 -11.88 13.27 9.95
C GLY A 825 -12.42 14.39 10.84
N LYS A 826 -11.59 15.37 11.22
CA LYS A 826 -12.04 16.60 11.88
C LYS A 826 -12.56 17.61 10.85
N PRO A 827 -13.70 18.26 11.12
CA PRO A 827 -14.27 19.25 10.20
C PRO A 827 -13.37 20.50 10.10
N LYS A 828 -13.24 21.09 8.92
CA LYS A 828 -12.32 22.23 8.69
C LYS A 828 -12.95 23.59 8.94
N PHE A 829 -14.26 23.72 8.73
CA PHE A 829 -15.00 24.95 8.93
C PHE A 829 -16.49 24.68 9.22
N PRO A 830 -17.23 25.64 9.79
CA PRO A 830 -18.66 25.49 10.02
C PRO A 830 -19.43 25.38 8.71
N MET A 831 -20.42 24.48 8.64
CA MET A 831 -21.21 24.24 7.43
C MET A 831 -22.64 23.82 7.79
N ASP A 832 -23.63 24.45 7.15
CA ASP A 832 -25.05 24.07 7.27
C ASP A 832 -25.48 23.33 6.01
N LEU A 833 -25.48 22.00 6.07
CA LEU A 833 -25.89 21.13 4.96
C LEU A 833 -27.37 21.28 4.57
N ALA A 834 -28.21 21.93 5.39
CA ALA A 834 -29.58 22.25 5.04
C ALA A 834 -29.71 23.52 4.20
N GLY A 835 -28.68 24.37 4.15
CA GLY A 835 -28.68 25.62 3.38
C GLY A 835 -29.68 26.67 3.88
N GLN A 836 -30.22 26.51 5.09
CA GLN A 836 -31.28 27.37 5.64
C GLN A 836 -30.73 28.54 6.47
N LYS A 837 -29.51 28.42 7.01
CA LYS A 837 -28.80 29.49 7.73
C LYS A 837 -27.34 29.53 7.28
N SER A 838 -26.67 30.68 7.40
CA SER A 838 -25.21 30.70 7.36
C SER A 838 -24.71 29.89 8.56
N GLY A 839 -24.19 28.68 8.33
CA GLY A 839 -23.83 27.75 9.38
C GLY A 839 -22.75 28.33 10.30
N HIS A 840 -23.00 28.30 11.61
CA HIS A 840 -22.01 28.63 12.66
C HIS A 840 -21.53 27.39 13.41
N GLN A 841 -22.09 26.21 13.10
CA GLN A 841 -21.76 24.95 13.76
C GLN A 841 -20.87 24.08 12.86
N MET A 842 -19.88 23.42 13.49
CA MET A 842 -19.06 22.42 12.84
C MET A 842 -19.86 21.13 12.61
N LEU A 843 -19.60 20.46 11.49
CA LEU A 843 -20.08 19.09 11.28
C LEU A 843 -19.50 18.16 12.36
N LYS A 844 -20.16 17.03 12.62
CA LYS A 844 -19.62 16.00 13.51
C LYS A 844 -18.47 15.29 12.81
N GLY A 845 -17.29 15.28 13.45
CA GLY A 845 -16.13 14.56 12.93
C GLY A 845 -16.22 13.05 13.13
N VAL A 846 -15.20 12.34 12.64
CA VAL A 846 -15.07 10.89 12.85
C VAL A 846 -14.72 10.61 14.31
N GLU A 847 -15.50 9.77 14.97
CA GLU A 847 -15.26 9.36 16.36
C GLU A 847 -14.32 8.15 16.43
N GLY A 848 -13.61 8.02 17.56
CA GLY A 848 -12.74 6.86 17.83
C GLY A 848 -11.45 6.83 17.02
N VAL A 849 -11.03 7.95 16.43
CA VAL A 849 -9.75 8.09 15.74
C VAL A 849 -8.61 7.92 16.75
N LYS A 850 -7.73 6.96 16.49
CA LYS A 850 -6.51 6.75 17.26
C LYS A 850 -5.37 7.48 16.54
N TYR A 851 -4.53 8.15 17.30
CA TYR A 851 -3.37 8.85 16.77
C TYR A 851 -2.11 8.11 17.19
N LEU A 852 -1.03 8.30 16.44
CA LEU A 852 0.32 8.02 16.90
C LEU A 852 0.65 8.90 18.11
N GLU A 853 1.80 8.65 18.73
CA GLU A 853 2.22 9.41 19.90
C GLU A 853 2.36 10.90 19.57
N ARG A 854 2.10 11.78 20.54
CA ARG A 854 2.22 13.24 20.37
C ARG A 854 3.68 13.68 20.39
N GLN A 855 4.37 13.38 19.29
CA GLN A 855 5.74 13.75 19.03
C GLN A 855 5.88 14.22 17.58
N TRP A 856 6.78 15.16 17.35
CA TRP A 856 7.04 15.76 16.04
C TRP A 856 8.52 15.70 15.72
N CYS A 857 8.85 15.53 14.44
CA CYS A 857 10.21 15.68 13.98
C CYS A 857 10.42 17.11 13.46
N VAL A 858 11.40 17.82 14.00
CA VAL A 858 11.73 19.19 13.60
C VAL A 858 13.21 19.30 13.26
N LEU A 859 13.59 20.35 12.54
CA LEU A 859 14.99 20.66 12.31
C LEU A 859 15.65 21.02 13.64
N ASN A 860 16.81 20.44 13.92
CA ASN A 860 17.57 20.73 15.12
C ASN A 860 18.09 22.18 15.09
N SER A 861 17.85 22.92 16.17
CA SER A 861 18.27 24.33 16.34
C SER A 861 19.78 24.57 16.23
N ASP A 862 20.59 23.51 16.36
CA ASP A 862 22.05 23.57 16.22
C ASP A 862 22.51 23.57 14.75
N VAL A 863 21.62 23.25 13.80
CA VAL A 863 21.94 23.26 12.37
C VAL A 863 22.03 24.71 11.87
N ARG A 864 23.26 25.20 11.69
CA ARG A 864 23.53 26.56 11.19
C ARG A 864 23.50 26.68 9.67
N ASN A 865 23.85 25.61 8.94
CA ASN A 865 23.88 25.61 7.48
C ASN A 865 22.61 25.01 6.89
N LEU A 866 21.65 25.86 6.54
CA LEU A 866 20.36 25.44 5.99
C LEU A 866 20.42 24.97 4.53
N SER A 867 21.54 25.17 3.81
CA SER A 867 21.67 24.72 2.42
C SER A 867 21.65 23.20 2.29
N THR A 868 22.29 22.49 3.21
CA THR A 868 22.29 21.01 3.27
C THR A 868 20.92 20.49 3.72
N ALA A 869 20.30 21.16 4.69
CA ALA A 869 18.97 20.82 5.17
C ALA A 869 17.86 21.03 4.12
N LEU A 870 18.09 21.90 3.13
CA LEU A 870 17.17 22.08 1.99
C LEU A 870 17.09 20.83 1.09
N VAL A 871 18.19 20.08 0.96
CA VAL A 871 18.19 18.80 0.22
C VAL A 871 17.31 17.78 0.93
N GLU A 872 17.42 17.71 2.26
CA GLU A 872 16.60 16.82 3.09
C GLU A 872 15.12 17.23 3.09
N LEU A 873 14.81 18.53 3.05
CA LEU A 873 13.44 19.01 2.85
C LEU A 873 12.87 18.45 1.56
N ASN A 874 13.59 18.57 0.44
CA ASN A 874 13.11 18.07 -0.85
C ASN A 874 12.92 16.55 -0.84
N TYR A 875 13.83 15.82 -0.18
CA TYR A 875 13.70 14.38 0.02
C TYR A 875 12.44 14.04 0.82
N ALA A 876 12.25 14.68 1.98
CA ALA A 876 11.08 14.48 2.84
C ALA A 876 9.77 14.74 2.08
N CYS A 877 9.70 15.87 1.36
CA CYS A 877 8.54 16.26 0.56
C CYS A 877 8.31 15.39 -0.69
N SER A 878 9.32 14.68 -1.18
CA SER A 878 9.12 13.70 -2.24
C SER A 878 8.38 12.44 -1.75
N MET A 879 8.40 12.20 -0.44
CA MET A 879 7.87 11.00 0.21
C MET A 879 6.70 11.28 1.15
N ALA A 880 6.29 12.55 1.28
CA ALA A 880 5.25 13.02 2.19
C ALA A 880 4.52 14.24 1.64
N ASP A 881 3.48 14.70 2.35
CA ASP A 881 2.66 15.80 1.86
C ASP A 881 3.09 17.18 2.38
N CYS A 882 3.94 17.84 1.61
CA CYS A 882 4.37 19.20 1.87
C CYS A 882 3.57 20.28 1.13
N THR A 883 2.43 19.95 0.53
CA THR A 883 1.70 20.88 -0.37
C THR A 883 1.14 22.12 0.33
N SER A 884 1.05 22.11 1.66
CA SER A 884 0.72 23.26 2.49
C SER A 884 1.85 24.31 2.61
N LEU A 885 3.10 23.96 2.25
CA LEU A 885 4.23 24.87 2.32
C LEU A 885 4.22 25.90 1.19
N GLY A 886 4.43 27.17 1.51
CA GLY A 886 4.73 28.22 0.53
C GLY A 886 3.89 29.48 0.72
N LYS A 887 4.18 30.51 -0.10
CA LYS A 887 3.48 31.79 -0.01
C LYS A 887 2.00 31.64 -0.29
N GLN A 888 1.17 32.34 0.48
CA GLN A 888 -0.30 32.33 0.37
C GLN A 888 -0.92 30.93 0.57
N ARG A 889 -0.25 30.06 1.32
CA ARG A 889 -0.75 28.75 1.77
C ARG A 889 -0.88 28.74 3.29
N SER A 890 -1.42 27.67 3.87
CA SER A 890 -1.58 27.61 5.33
C SER A 890 -0.23 27.66 6.06
N CYS A 891 0.83 27.12 5.47
CA CYS A 891 2.19 27.10 6.02
C CYS A 891 3.15 28.01 5.23
N ASP A 892 2.91 29.32 5.29
CA ASP A 892 3.86 30.35 4.85
C ASP A 892 4.91 30.60 5.94
N LEU A 893 5.82 29.63 6.08
CA LEU A 893 6.82 29.56 7.14
C LEU A 893 8.19 30.08 6.67
N GLU A 894 9.02 30.52 7.61
CA GLU A 894 10.44 30.77 7.38
C GLU A 894 11.19 29.45 7.10
N LEU A 895 12.37 29.52 6.45
CA LEU A 895 13.06 28.32 5.93
C LEU A 895 13.30 27.22 6.99
N HIS A 896 13.67 27.61 8.21
CA HIS A 896 13.89 26.66 9.30
C HIS A 896 12.63 25.84 9.61
N ASP A 897 11.49 26.51 9.70
CA ASP A 897 10.22 25.89 10.06
C ASP A 897 9.60 25.16 8.88
N ARG A 898 9.89 25.58 7.63
CA ARG A 898 9.56 24.81 6.43
C ARG A 898 10.26 23.46 6.41
N ILE A 899 11.54 23.41 6.78
CA ILE A 899 12.30 22.15 6.88
C ILE A 899 11.71 21.30 8.00
N SER A 900 11.42 21.90 9.14
CA SER A 900 10.78 21.21 10.27
C SER A 900 9.43 20.61 9.87
N TYR A 901 8.60 21.34 9.12
CA TYR A 901 7.32 20.85 8.62
C TYR A 901 7.51 19.64 7.72
N ALA A 902 8.41 19.74 6.74
CA ALA A 902 8.72 18.62 5.84
C ALA A 902 9.22 17.38 6.59
N PHE A 903 10.12 17.57 7.56
CA PHE A 903 10.62 16.50 8.41
C PHE A 903 9.50 15.82 9.19
N ASN A 904 8.58 16.62 9.76
CA ASN A 904 7.43 16.08 10.45
C ASN A 904 6.52 15.30 9.50
N GLU A 905 6.14 15.85 8.34
CA GLU A 905 5.24 15.15 7.41
C GLU A 905 5.81 13.79 6.99
N TYR A 906 7.12 13.71 6.72
CA TYR A 906 7.80 12.45 6.44
C TYR A 906 7.81 11.50 7.64
N TYR A 907 8.23 11.99 8.80
CA TYR A 907 8.29 11.21 10.04
C TYR A 907 6.93 10.60 10.39
N GLN A 908 5.87 11.39 10.28
CA GLN A 908 4.50 10.96 10.54
C GLN A 908 4.02 9.95 9.49
N ASN A 909 4.40 10.12 8.21
CA ASN A 909 4.09 9.17 7.16
C ASN A 909 4.86 7.85 7.24
N LYS A 910 5.93 7.81 8.04
CA LYS A 910 6.70 6.60 8.33
C LYS A 910 6.34 6.00 9.68
N ASP A 911 5.10 6.20 10.14
CA ASP A 911 4.60 5.68 11.41
C ASP A 911 5.48 6.06 12.61
N GLN A 912 6.09 7.24 12.57
CA GLN A 912 7.03 7.71 13.57
C GLN A 912 8.27 6.81 13.76
N ASP A 913 8.66 6.06 12.72
CA ASP A 913 9.87 5.24 12.72
C ASP A 913 11.07 6.08 13.16
N ILE A 914 11.87 5.53 14.08
CA ILE A 914 12.92 6.30 14.73
C ILE A 914 14.00 6.79 13.75
N ARG A 915 14.24 6.06 12.63
CA ARG A 915 15.20 6.46 11.60
C ARG A 915 14.64 7.59 10.72
N SER A 916 13.33 7.70 10.62
CA SER A 916 12.66 8.69 9.78
C SER A 916 12.70 10.12 10.32
N CYS A 917 13.21 10.33 11.54
CA CYS A 917 13.54 11.67 12.05
C CYS A 917 15.04 11.98 12.08
N ASN A 918 15.90 11.12 11.50
CA ASN A 918 17.34 11.34 11.59
C ASN A 918 17.82 12.44 10.62
N PHE A 919 17.46 12.38 9.33
CA PHE A 919 17.90 13.29 8.27
C PHE A 919 19.40 13.66 8.38
N ASN A 920 20.27 12.65 8.37
CA ASN A 920 21.71 12.82 8.54
C ASN A 920 22.12 13.56 9.83
N GLY A 921 21.39 13.30 10.92
CA GLY A 921 21.56 13.95 12.23
C GLY A 921 20.98 15.36 12.33
N MET A 922 20.32 15.86 11.29
CA MET A 922 19.72 17.21 11.29
C MET A 922 18.34 17.24 11.95
N GLY A 923 17.62 16.12 11.99
CA GLY A 923 16.31 16.06 12.64
C GLY A 923 16.40 15.78 14.13
N THR A 924 15.47 16.34 14.90
CA THR A 924 15.30 16.05 16.32
C THR A 924 13.81 15.93 16.66
N LYS A 925 13.50 15.10 17.65
CA LYS A 925 12.12 14.89 18.10
C LYS A 925 11.76 15.86 19.22
N VAL A 926 10.58 16.45 19.12
CA VAL A 926 10.01 17.33 20.15
C VAL A 926 8.61 16.86 20.54
N THR A 927 8.22 17.14 21.78
CA THR A 927 6.87 16.84 22.32
C THR A 927 6.00 18.09 22.46
N GLN A 928 6.57 19.27 22.17
CA GLN A 928 5.83 20.51 22.05
C GLN A 928 5.32 20.64 20.62
N ASP A 929 4.02 20.89 20.47
CA ASP A 929 3.35 21.03 19.18
C ASP A 929 3.92 22.26 18.43
N PRO A 930 4.58 22.08 17.26
CA PRO A 930 5.18 23.18 16.50
C PRO A 930 4.16 23.98 15.67
N SER A 931 2.89 23.59 15.67
CA SER A 931 1.84 24.22 14.86
C SER A 931 1.67 25.70 15.19
N THR A 932 1.41 26.53 14.17
CA THR A 932 1.17 27.97 14.30
C THR A 932 0.00 28.43 13.43
N GLY A 933 -0.99 29.09 14.04
CA GLY A 933 -2.18 29.54 13.32
C GLY A 933 -2.89 28.40 12.58
N ASP A 934 -3.07 28.55 11.27
CA ASP A 934 -3.64 27.53 10.38
C ASP A 934 -2.61 26.52 9.86
N CYS A 935 -1.31 26.73 10.12
CA CYS A 935 -0.26 25.77 9.77
C CYS A 935 -0.17 24.67 10.83
N ILE A 936 -0.68 23.49 10.50
CA ILE A 936 -0.77 22.37 11.44
C ILE A 936 0.32 21.34 11.15
N PHE A 937 1.22 21.15 12.12
CA PHE A 937 2.14 20.02 12.15
C PHE A 937 1.38 18.79 12.62
N ARG A 938 1.06 17.89 11.70
CA ARG A 938 0.14 16.80 12.01
C ARG A 938 0.77 15.74 12.91
N VAL A 939 -0.08 15.05 13.68
CA VAL A 939 0.22 13.74 14.26
C VAL A 939 -0.62 12.73 13.51
N GLN A 940 0.00 11.71 12.94
CA GLN A 940 -0.71 10.80 12.04
C GLN A 940 -1.71 9.91 12.77
N VAL A 941 -2.73 9.45 12.05
CA VAL A 941 -3.68 8.43 12.52
C VAL A 941 -2.95 7.08 12.68
N ALA A 942 -3.16 6.39 13.79
CA ALA A 942 -2.60 5.06 14.04
C ALA A 942 -3.44 3.98 13.32
N LEU A 943 -2.84 3.27 12.36
CA LEU A 943 -3.49 2.17 11.65
C LEU A 943 -3.66 0.95 12.56
N SER A 944 -4.84 0.31 12.56
CA SER A 944 -4.98 -1.01 13.17
C SER A 944 -4.25 -2.08 12.34
N ALA A 945 -3.88 -3.20 12.95
CA ALA A 945 -3.11 -4.26 12.30
C ALA A 945 -3.76 -4.84 11.02
N GLY A 946 -5.08 -4.69 10.84
CA GLY A 946 -5.79 -5.05 9.61
C GLY A 946 -5.91 -3.92 8.58
N GLU A 947 -5.73 -2.67 8.99
CA GLU A 947 -5.84 -1.46 8.13
C GLU A 947 -4.50 -1.06 7.50
N ARG A 948 -3.37 -1.59 7.99
CA ARG A 948 -2.06 -1.52 7.30
C ARG A 948 -2.12 -2.01 5.86
N ARG A 949 -3.04 -2.95 5.57
CA ARG A 949 -3.28 -3.42 4.20
C ARG A 949 -3.79 -2.28 3.32
N HIS A 950 -4.63 -1.36 3.78
CA HIS A 950 -5.33 -0.41 2.90
C HIS A 950 -4.53 0.86 2.53
N GLY A 951 -3.67 1.40 3.38
CA GLY A 951 -2.86 2.60 3.04
C GLY A 951 -1.86 2.36 1.89
N LEU A 952 -1.31 1.14 1.80
CA LEU A 952 -0.54 0.68 0.63
C LEU A 952 -1.40 0.01 -0.44
N SER A 953 -2.51 -0.67 -0.07
CA SER A 953 -3.41 -1.31 -1.05
C SER A 953 -4.34 -0.34 -1.78
N TYR A 954 -4.52 0.92 -1.38
CA TYR A 954 -5.30 1.88 -2.17
C TYR A 954 -4.56 2.34 -3.42
N ALA A 955 -3.22 2.34 -3.39
CA ALA A 955 -2.41 2.48 -4.60
C ALA A 955 -2.38 1.18 -5.45
N LEU A 956 -2.75 0.03 -4.87
CA LEU A 956 -2.51 -1.32 -5.43
C LEU A 956 -3.79 -2.20 -5.56
N SER A 957 -5.01 -1.67 -5.39
CA SER A 957 -6.29 -2.41 -5.53
C SER A 957 -7.16 -1.98 -6.72
N VAL A 958 -6.68 -0.97 -7.46
CA VAL A 958 -6.67 -1.08 -8.91
C VAL A 958 -5.76 -2.28 -9.24
N PHE A 959 -6.03 -3.11 -10.27
CA PHE A 959 -5.22 -4.28 -10.66
C PHE A 959 -5.45 -5.55 -9.78
N ALA A 960 -6.15 -6.64 -10.15
CA ALA A 960 -6.77 -7.13 -11.38
C ALA A 960 -7.73 -8.33 -11.08
N PRO A 961 -8.69 -8.66 -11.96
CA PRO A 961 -8.94 -10.05 -12.36
C PRO A 961 -8.89 -10.15 -13.90
N LEU A 962 -8.59 -11.26 -14.58
CA LEU A 962 -8.51 -12.69 -14.26
C LEU A 962 -7.93 -13.41 -15.51
N PHE A 963 -7.52 -14.67 -15.39
CA PHE A 963 -7.74 -15.79 -16.36
C PHE A 963 -6.97 -17.02 -15.83
N PHE A 964 -7.38 -18.30 -15.91
CA PHE A 964 -8.10 -19.08 -16.94
C PHE A 964 -8.70 -20.35 -16.28
N ILE A 965 -9.74 -20.96 -16.87
CA ILE A 965 -9.66 -22.29 -17.53
C ILE A 965 -10.93 -22.50 -18.37
N MET A 966 -10.72 -22.58 -19.68
CA MET A 966 -11.59 -23.24 -20.64
C MET A 966 -11.36 -24.76 -20.58
N SER A 967 -12.45 -25.49 -20.82
CA SER A 967 -12.50 -26.80 -21.47
C SER A 967 -12.02 -28.02 -20.67
N PHE A 968 -12.95 -28.93 -20.37
CA PHE A 968 -13.00 -30.22 -21.07
C PHE A 968 -14.41 -30.80 -21.04
N PHE A 969 -14.94 -31.07 -22.25
CA PHE A 969 -16.11 -31.91 -22.52
C PHE A 969 -15.96 -33.30 -21.90
N THR A 970 -17.04 -33.85 -21.32
CA THR A 970 -17.60 -35.20 -21.60
C THR A 970 -18.68 -35.59 -20.58
N LEU A 971 -19.96 -35.41 -20.93
CA LEU A 971 -21.03 -36.43 -20.87
C LEU A 971 -22.40 -35.76 -21.08
N LEU A 972 -22.98 -36.11 -22.25
CA LEU A 972 -24.29 -35.77 -22.83
C LEU A 972 -24.40 -34.41 -23.54
#